data_AF-A0A1X7KUQ1-F1
#
_entry.id   AF-A0A1X7KUQ1-F1
#
_cell.length_a   1.000
_cell.length_b   1.000
_cell.length_c   1.000
_cell.angle_alpha   90.00
_cell.angle_beta   90.00
_cell.angle_gamma   90.00
#
_symmetry.space_group_name_H-M   'P 1'
#
loop_
_entity.id
_entity.type
_entity.pdbx_description
1 polymer ?
#
loop_
_entity_poly.entity_id
_entity_poly.type
_entity_poly.pdbx_seq_one_letter_code
_entity_poly.pdbx_strand_id
1 'polypeptide(L)'
;MATLLYSIGAFSARRHFIVIATWLLLAAAALGASIVLNGQMQQGVEIPGTESQTAIDMLDTRFPQAGGGSAKVIFEAPAGDDIDSYATQISAISQKLGAMPDVANAADPFASGNASQISADKSLAYVSVQYDVPQASLSPEAEVNIQSIGDGAKQDGLTVSYSGLTAPKAAPDLSQEAIGLGVAFVILAITFGSLLAAGMPLITALVAVGISIGGIGIFSAFVTISATAPVLAEMLSLAVGIDYALFIVSRHRAQLAAGMAPRESVALATATAGSAVVFAGLTVIIALLGLSVVGIPFLSVMGAGAAFGVVISIAVSVTLLPAILGLCGKRMIPRVRTPKSPKAPKAKTSKKPATRRPRRPRTEETSIRHRWVTMATRRPLITVVATVLGLGLLAVPALGLKLTVPDAGYDAPGTQARVAYDLLAKGYGPGFNGPLLVTADISGTLKIEDALDALEKQFTGVADVAAVSKAIPNQALDMAIISLTPSSAPDSDATTALVKSIRDREPAFEKANGFGYMVTGQTAVAIDISDRLSHALLPFALVVVGLCIVLLTMVFRSLAVPLTATLGFLLSVGASFGVVTAVFNWGWLADPLGVEKVGPVISFMPILVMAVLFGLAMDYQVFLVTRMREDYIKTGDAHRSVIDGFTASARVVTAASLIMFSVFASFVPGGGAVLQPLAGGLAVGVLIDAFLVRMTLIPALMALLGDRAWRLPRWLDRIVPNVDIEGETVHELLDARGWHPETGAATAGSAPDAADPSWAQPAPSIEARDLTVAGLSPIDLDTAVGDVLLLAGAPASARTELLATLVGRARPVSGHLTVLGHALPFDAHALRAQSELVLAQPAEPSTLGRYLTAQIAMDAPRGHRADRRGTAHRILPALLASVSDEAAGGAASGAKRVTDTTPLHELSTGQLLAVDAAVALSSGRPLIAVETGALEPRHASAFVVALAEAAERDVTLLIALESSTADRTGAAASEAPGRITHIVDLNLAVDDPARDLNGKVLA
;
A
#
# COMPACT_ATOMS: atom_id res chain seq x y z
N MET A 1 14.74 3.24 -4.14
CA MET A 1 13.44 3.65 -3.58
C MET A 1 13.60 4.80 -2.60
N ALA A 2 14.44 4.67 -1.58
CA ALA A 2 14.66 5.70 -0.57
C ALA A 2 15.08 7.07 -1.15
N THR A 3 15.91 7.12 -2.19
CA THR A 3 16.29 8.37 -2.88
C THR A 3 15.11 9.07 -3.57
N LEU A 4 14.19 8.30 -4.17
CA LEU A 4 12.95 8.84 -4.74
C LEU A 4 12.06 9.41 -3.63
N LEU A 5 11.88 8.68 -2.54
CA LEU A 5 11.08 9.15 -1.39
C LEU A 5 11.69 10.37 -0.72
N TYR A 6 13.02 10.48 -0.66
CA TYR A 6 13.71 11.70 -0.23
C TYR A 6 13.32 12.89 -1.12
N SER A 7 13.39 12.72 -2.45
CA SER A 7 13.04 13.78 -3.40
C SER A 7 11.56 14.20 -3.29
N ILE A 8 10.64 13.24 -3.13
CA ILE A 8 9.21 13.49 -2.94
C ILE A 8 8.97 14.23 -1.63
N GLY A 9 9.59 13.78 -0.53
CA GLY A 9 9.50 14.45 0.77
C GLY A 9 10.02 15.89 0.74
N ALA A 10 11.16 16.10 0.09
CA ALA A 10 11.75 17.43 -0.10
C ALA A 10 10.86 18.34 -0.96
N PHE A 11 10.32 17.82 -2.07
CA PHE A 11 9.39 18.55 -2.94
C PHE A 11 8.12 18.95 -2.19
N SER A 12 7.49 18.00 -1.50
CA SER A 12 6.27 18.23 -0.72
C SER A 12 6.47 19.26 0.39
N ALA A 13 7.60 19.19 1.12
CA ALA A 13 7.94 20.18 2.13
C ALA A 13 8.20 21.58 1.53
N ARG A 14 8.84 21.65 0.36
CA ARG A 14 9.14 22.92 -0.33
C ARG A 14 7.89 23.58 -0.93
N ARG A 15 7.00 22.81 -1.56
CA ARG A 15 5.78 23.26 -2.25
C ARG A 15 4.51 22.92 -1.47
N HIS A 16 4.56 22.99 -0.14
CA HIS A 16 3.52 22.50 0.76
C HIS A 16 2.12 23.04 0.46
N PHE A 17 1.97 24.32 0.11
CA PHE A 17 0.65 24.88 -0.25
C PHE A 17 0.04 24.24 -1.49
N ILE A 18 0.85 23.97 -2.52
CA ILE A 18 0.37 23.35 -3.76
C ILE A 18 -0.07 21.92 -3.47
N VAL A 19 0.76 21.15 -2.76
CA VAL A 19 0.45 19.74 -2.43
C VAL A 19 -0.80 19.63 -1.56
N ILE A 20 -0.93 20.45 -0.53
CA ILE A 20 -2.13 20.47 0.33
C ILE A 20 -3.38 20.84 -0.49
N ALA A 21 -3.30 21.89 -1.31
CA ALA A 21 -4.42 22.31 -2.15
C ALA A 21 -4.82 21.23 -3.16
N THR A 22 -3.86 20.55 -3.78
CA THR A 22 -4.12 19.44 -4.71
C THR A 22 -4.84 18.29 -4.01
N TRP A 23 -4.40 17.87 -2.82
CA TRP A 23 -5.08 16.79 -2.09
C TRP A 23 -6.48 17.16 -1.60
N LEU A 24 -6.67 18.39 -1.12
CA LEU A 24 -8.01 18.87 -0.75
C LEU A 24 -8.94 18.95 -1.96
N LEU A 25 -8.42 19.37 -3.12
CA LEU A 25 -9.18 19.39 -4.37
C LEU A 25 -9.51 17.97 -4.83
N LEU A 26 -8.58 17.01 -4.73
CA LEU A 26 -8.84 15.60 -5.04
C LEU A 26 -9.90 15.00 -4.10
N ALA A 27 -9.86 15.31 -2.81
CA ALA A 27 -10.88 14.88 -1.86
C ALA A 27 -12.26 15.45 -2.21
N ALA A 28 -12.34 16.76 -2.47
CA ALA A 28 -13.58 17.40 -2.87
C ALA A 28 -14.10 16.87 -4.21
N ALA A 29 -13.22 16.63 -5.19
CA ALA A 29 -13.57 16.08 -6.48
C ALA A 29 -14.04 14.62 -6.38
N ALA A 30 -13.37 13.79 -5.58
CA ALA A 30 -13.74 12.39 -5.39
C ALA A 30 -15.13 12.26 -4.73
N LEU A 31 -15.35 13.00 -3.65
CA LEU A 31 -16.64 13.03 -2.95
C LEU A 31 -17.74 13.64 -3.81
N GLY A 32 -17.47 14.78 -4.47
CA GLY A 32 -18.43 15.45 -5.34
C GLY A 32 -18.83 14.59 -6.54
N ALA A 33 -17.87 13.95 -7.22
CA ALA A 33 -18.15 13.06 -8.34
C ALA A 33 -18.91 11.81 -7.90
N SER A 34 -18.60 11.23 -6.73
CA SER A 34 -19.37 10.11 -6.18
C SER A 34 -20.84 10.46 -5.96
N ILE A 35 -21.14 11.66 -5.43
CA ILE A 35 -22.52 12.13 -5.23
C ILE A 35 -23.21 12.33 -6.58
N VAL A 36 -22.52 12.90 -7.57
CA VAL A 36 -23.09 13.18 -8.90
C VAL A 36 -23.36 11.91 -9.69
N LEU A 37 -22.46 10.92 -9.62
CA LEU A 37 -22.59 9.67 -10.38
C LEU A 37 -23.66 8.72 -9.83
N ASN A 38 -24.07 8.89 -8.57
CA ASN A 38 -25.13 8.13 -7.90
C ASN A 38 -25.04 6.60 -8.14
N GLY A 39 -23.83 6.04 -8.03
CA GLY A 39 -23.59 4.62 -8.27
C GLY A 39 -24.39 3.74 -7.30
N GLN A 40 -24.94 2.64 -7.81
CA GLN A 40 -25.74 1.71 -7.01
C GLN A 40 -24.84 0.69 -6.30
N MET A 41 -25.06 0.50 -5.00
CA MET A 41 -24.43 -0.58 -4.22
C MET A 41 -25.45 -1.67 -4.00
N GLN A 42 -25.04 -2.93 -4.19
CA GLN A 42 -25.92 -4.08 -4.03
C GLN A 42 -25.70 -4.75 -2.67
N GLN A 43 -26.79 -5.28 -2.10
CA GLN A 43 -26.75 -6.13 -0.90
C GLN A 43 -26.72 -7.63 -1.23
N GLY A 44 -26.97 -8.00 -2.49
CA GLY A 44 -26.92 -9.40 -2.97
C GLY A 44 -25.50 -9.87 -3.23
N VAL A 45 -25.26 -11.17 -3.02
CA VAL A 45 -23.98 -11.83 -3.25
C VAL A 45 -24.17 -12.95 -4.26
N GLU A 46 -23.67 -12.77 -5.47
CA GLU A 46 -23.62 -13.83 -6.48
C GLU A 46 -22.42 -14.75 -6.24
N ILE A 47 -22.65 -16.06 -6.31
CA ILE A 47 -21.59 -17.06 -6.20
C ILE A 47 -21.67 -18.02 -7.39
N PRO A 48 -20.98 -17.71 -8.51
CA PRO A 48 -21.02 -18.53 -9.70
C PRO A 48 -20.55 -19.96 -9.42
N GLY A 49 -21.29 -20.94 -9.93
CA GLY A 49 -20.95 -22.37 -9.81
C GLY A 49 -21.45 -23.05 -8.54
N THR A 50 -22.32 -22.42 -7.75
CA THR A 50 -23.10 -23.11 -6.70
C THR A 50 -24.46 -23.54 -7.23
N GLU A 51 -25.02 -24.59 -6.62
CA GLU A 51 -26.35 -25.10 -6.97
C GLU A 51 -27.43 -24.02 -6.77
N SER A 52 -27.37 -23.28 -5.66
CA SER A 52 -28.33 -22.21 -5.38
C SER A 52 -28.32 -21.10 -6.45
N GLN A 53 -27.13 -20.74 -6.94
CA GLN A 53 -26.97 -19.70 -7.97
C GLN A 53 -27.47 -20.21 -9.32
N THR A 54 -27.13 -21.44 -9.71
CA THR A 54 -27.64 -22.01 -10.96
C THR A 54 -29.17 -22.12 -10.96
N ALA A 55 -29.78 -22.46 -9.83
CA ALA A 55 -31.23 -22.45 -9.69
C ALA A 55 -31.82 -21.04 -9.81
N ILE A 56 -31.17 -20.01 -9.28
CA ILE A 56 -31.57 -18.60 -9.47
C ILE A 56 -31.47 -18.19 -10.94
N ASP A 57 -30.34 -18.47 -11.60
CA ASP A 57 -30.12 -18.16 -13.03
C ASP A 57 -31.17 -18.85 -13.92
N MET A 58 -31.59 -20.07 -13.54
CA MET A 58 -32.67 -20.81 -14.19
C MET A 58 -34.05 -20.18 -13.97
N LEU A 59 -34.35 -19.70 -12.75
CA LEU A 59 -35.59 -18.98 -12.47
C LEU A 59 -35.69 -17.68 -13.29
N ASP A 60 -34.60 -16.92 -13.36
CA ASP A 60 -34.56 -15.66 -14.11
C ASP A 60 -34.82 -15.88 -15.61
N THR A 61 -34.36 -17.00 -16.17
CA THR A 61 -34.46 -17.29 -17.61
C THR A 61 -35.75 -18.02 -17.99
N ARG A 62 -36.23 -18.97 -17.19
CA ARG A 62 -37.37 -19.85 -17.53
C ARG A 62 -38.62 -19.62 -16.69
N PHE A 63 -38.51 -18.96 -15.54
CA PHE A 63 -39.64 -18.64 -14.66
C PHE A 63 -39.58 -17.18 -14.15
N PRO A 64 -39.51 -16.17 -15.03
CA PRO A 64 -39.28 -14.78 -14.63
C PRO A 64 -40.35 -14.21 -13.68
N GLN A 65 -41.57 -14.77 -13.70
CA GLN A 65 -42.65 -14.43 -12.76
C GLN A 65 -42.34 -14.81 -11.30
N ALA A 66 -41.45 -15.79 -11.10
CA ALA A 66 -40.94 -16.21 -9.80
C ALA A 66 -39.56 -15.60 -9.47
N GLY A 67 -38.93 -14.90 -10.42
CA GLY A 67 -37.64 -14.23 -10.26
C GLY A 67 -37.73 -12.79 -9.72
N GLY A 68 -38.93 -12.21 -9.68
CA GLY A 68 -39.15 -10.89 -9.08
C GLY A 68 -38.89 -10.87 -7.57
N GLY A 69 -38.55 -9.69 -7.03
CA GLY A 69 -38.40 -9.54 -5.58
C GLY A 69 -39.72 -9.71 -4.82
N SER A 70 -39.68 -9.98 -3.52
CA SER A 70 -40.88 -10.06 -2.69
C SER A 70 -40.70 -9.36 -1.35
N ALA A 71 -41.76 -8.74 -0.84
CA ALA A 71 -41.84 -8.22 0.51
C ALA A 71 -43.07 -8.76 1.24
N LYS A 72 -43.03 -8.71 2.58
CA LYS A 72 -44.17 -9.03 3.44
C LYS A 72 -44.52 -7.82 4.27
N VAL A 73 -45.79 -7.40 4.22
CA VAL A 73 -46.35 -6.43 5.16
C VAL A 73 -47.08 -7.21 6.24
N ILE A 74 -46.61 -7.12 7.47
CA ILE A 74 -47.06 -7.93 8.61
C ILE A 74 -47.89 -7.06 9.53
N PHE A 75 -49.07 -7.55 9.90
CA PHE A 75 -50.03 -6.90 10.78
C PHE A 75 -50.20 -7.72 12.05
N GLU A 76 -50.02 -7.09 13.22
CA GLU A 76 -50.32 -7.66 14.53
C GLU A 76 -51.54 -6.95 15.14
N ALA A 77 -52.53 -7.76 15.51
CA ALA A 77 -53.72 -7.31 16.22
C ALA A 77 -53.37 -6.85 17.64
N PRO A 78 -54.05 -5.83 18.18
CA PRO A 78 -53.91 -5.46 19.59
C PRO A 78 -54.14 -6.66 20.52
N ALA A 79 -53.48 -6.65 21.68
CA ALA A 79 -53.59 -7.74 22.65
C ALA A 79 -55.05 -7.99 23.06
N GLY A 80 -55.59 -9.16 22.70
CA GLY A 80 -56.96 -9.58 23.00
C GLY A 80 -57.94 -9.51 21.83
N ASP A 81 -57.55 -8.87 20.71
CA ASP A 81 -58.34 -8.81 19.48
C ASP A 81 -57.89 -9.87 18.46
N ASP A 82 -58.83 -10.29 17.61
CA ASP A 82 -58.58 -11.21 16.49
C ASP A 82 -58.31 -10.39 15.22
N ILE A 83 -57.28 -10.77 14.45
CA ILE A 83 -56.91 -10.11 13.19
C ILE A 83 -58.05 -10.13 12.16
N ASP A 84 -58.99 -11.07 12.27
CA ASP A 84 -60.21 -11.14 11.47
C ASP A 84 -61.06 -9.86 11.58
N SER A 85 -61.01 -9.17 12.73
CA SER A 85 -61.73 -7.91 12.97
C SER A 85 -61.26 -6.79 12.03
N TYR A 86 -60.05 -6.91 11.51
CA TYR A 86 -59.40 -5.94 10.62
C TYR A 86 -59.39 -6.39 9.16
N ALA A 87 -60.10 -7.47 8.81
CA ALA A 87 -60.06 -8.07 7.48
C ALA A 87 -60.35 -7.07 6.35
N THR A 88 -61.41 -6.26 6.48
CA THR A 88 -61.80 -5.25 5.48
C THR A 88 -60.70 -4.23 5.22
N GLN A 89 -59.99 -3.82 6.28
CA GLN A 89 -58.91 -2.85 6.19
C GLN A 89 -57.66 -3.45 5.53
N ILE A 90 -57.25 -4.64 5.97
CA ILE A 90 -56.09 -5.34 5.41
C ILE A 90 -56.34 -5.67 3.93
N SER A 91 -57.56 -6.09 3.57
CA SER A 91 -57.97 -6.33 2.18
C SER A 91 -57.86 -5.04 1.34
N ALA A 92 -58.31 -3.90 1.88
CA ALA A 92 -58.21 -2.61 1.20
C ALA A 92 -56.74 -2.15 1.03
N ILE A 93 -55.87 -2.44 2.01
CA ILE A 93 -54.44 -2.19 1.91
C ILE A 93 -53.80 -3.09 0.85
N SER A 94 -54.14 -4.39 0.83
CA SER A 94 -53.66 -5.33 -0.19
C SER A 94 -54.03 -4.87 -1.60
N GLN A 95 -55.25 -4.39 -1.81
CA GLN A 95 -55.67 -3.85 -3.11
C GLN A 95 -54.88 -2.59 -3.51
N LYS A 96 -54.60 -1.69 -2.55
CA LYS A 96 -53.78 -0.50 -2.83
C LYS A 96 -52.33 -0.87 -3.17
N LEU A 97 -51.76 -1.84 -2.46
CA LEU A 97 -50.42 -2.36 -2.74
C LEU A 97 -50.36 -3.01 -4.12
N GLY A 98 -51.36 -3.82 -4.48
CA GLY A 98 -51.43 -4.47 -5.80
C GLY A 98 -51.71 -3.53 -6.97
N ALA A 99 -52.13 -2.29 -6.71
CA ALA A 99 -52.32 -1.26 -7.72
C ALA A 99 -51.08 -0.38 -7.93
N MET A 100 -50.00 -0.61 -7.17
CA MET A 100 -48.76 0.15 -7.30
C MET A 100 -48.02 -0.19 -8.60
N PRO A 101 -47.30 0.77 -9.20
CA PRO A 101 -46.32 0.46 -10.23
C PRO A 101 -45.28 -0.53 -9.68
N ASP A 102 -44.78 -1.41 -10.55
CA ASP A 102 -43.75 -2.43 -10.26
C ASP A 102 -44.18 -3.56 -9.30
N VAL A 103 -45.46 -3.61 -8.89
CA VAL A 103 -46.03 -4.71 -8.10
C VAL A 103 -46.83 -5.65 -9.02
N ALA A 104 -46.33 -6.87 -9.17
CA ALA A 104 -46.98 -7.93 -9.94
C ALA A 104 -48.26 -8.44 -9.26
N ASN A 105 -48.20 -8.60 -7.93
CA ASN A 105 -49.31 -9.13 -7.13
C ASN A 105 -49.16 -8.74 -5.66
N ALA A 106 -50.26 -8.46 -4.97
CA ALA A 106 -50.32 -8.32 -3.52
C ALA A 106 -51.40 -9.29 -2.99
N ALA A 107 -50.95 -10.40 -2.40
CA ALA A 107 -51.82 -11.47 -1.96
C ALA A 107 -52.56 -11.07 -0.67
N ASP A 108 -53.88 -10.97 -0.78
CA ASP A 108 -54.78 -10.67 0.34
C ASP A 108 -54.93 -11.91 1.25
N PRO A 109 -54.60 -11.82 2.55
CA PRO A 109 -54.69 -12.95 3.49
C PRO A 109 -56.11 -13.47 3.69
N PHE A 110 -57.14 -12.65 3.44
CA PHE A 110 -58.55 -13.04 3.61
C PHE A 110 -59.19 -13.54 2.30
N ALA A 111 -58.47 -13.52 1.18
CA ALA A 111 -58.94 -14.07 -0.08
C ALA A 111 -58.95 -15.61 -0.05
N SER A 112 -59.83 -16.22 -0.86
CA SER A 112 -59.95 -17.67 -0.98
C SER A 112 -58.62 -18.28 -1.44
N GLY A 113 -58.04 -19.17 -0.64
CA GLY A 113 -56.78 -19.86 -0.93
C GLY A 113 -55.56 -19.34 -0.16
N ASN A 114 -55.69 -18.20 0.53
CA ASN A 114 -54.58 -17.56 1.27
C ASN A 114 -54.67 -17.71 2.79
N ALA A 115 -55.51 -18.62 3.30
CA ALA A 115 -55.71 -18.80 4.76
C ALA A 115 -54.41 -19.11 5.54
N SER A 116 -53.36 -19.61 4.86
CA SER A 116 -52.02 -19.80 5.45
C SER A 116 -51.25 -18.50 5.73
N GLN A 117 -51.80 -17.35 5.32
CA GLN A 117 -51.27 -16.01 5.59
C GLN A 117 -51.83 -15.39 6.88
N ILE A 118 -52.68 -16.14 7.59
CA ILE A 118 -53.20 -15.82 8.93
C ILE A 118 -52.57 -16.82 9.90
N SER A 119 -52.09 -16.35 11.05
CA SER A 119 -51.48 -17.22 12.05
C SER A 119 -52.53 -18.13 12.70
N ALA A 120 -52.11 -19.29 13.20
CA ALA A 120 -53.03 -20.27 13.79
C ALA A 120 -53.77 -19.75 15.03
N ASP A 121 -53.16 -18.82 15.77
CA ASP A 121 -53.74 -18.11 16.92
C ASP A 121 -54.51 -16.84 16.53
N LYS A 122 -54.56 -16.51 15.23
CA LYS A 122 -55.19 -15.33 14.64
C LYS A 122 -54.76 -13.98 15.22
N SER A 123 -53.55 -13.93 15.78
CA SER A 123 -52.95 -12.67 16.25
C SER A 123 -52.26 -11.89 15.14
N LEU A 124 -51.87 -12.58 14.05
CA LEU A 124 -51.04 -12.03 12.97
C LEU A 124 -51.62 -12.37 11.60
N ALA A 125 -51.48 -11.44 10.66
CA ALA A 125 -51.66 -11.70 9.23
C ALA A 125 -50.55 -11.01 8.44
N TYR A 126 -50.20 -11.53 7.26
CA TYR A 126 -49.29 -10.83 6.35
C TYR A 126 -49.83 -10.75 4.93
N VAL A 127 -49.54 -9.65 4.25
CA VAL A 127 -49.75 -9.48 2.81
C VAL A 127 -48.41 -9.73 2.12
N SER A 128 -48.38 -10.70 1.19
CA SER A 128 -47.21 -10.97 0.36
C SER A 128 -47.26 -10.11 -0.89
N VAL A 129 -46.29 -9.20 -1.04
CA VAL A 129 -46.16 -8.30 -2.19
C VAL A 129 -45.06 -8.85 -3.10
N GLN A 130 -45.43 -9.21 -4.32
CA GLN A 130 -44.52 -9.70 -5.36
C GLN A 130 -44.26 -8.58 -6.36
N TYR A 131 -42.99 -8.33 -6.69
CA TYR A 131 -42.58 -7.29 -7.62
C TYR A 131 -42.39 -7.84 -9.03
N ASP A 132 -42.57 -6.98 -10.03
CA ASP A 132 -42.23 -7.25 -11.44
C ASP A 132 -40.72 -7.16 -11.71
N VAL A 133 -39.98 -6.53 -10.79
CA VAL A 133 -38.54 -6.31 -10.87
C VAL A 133 -37.81 -7.00 -9.72
N PRO A 134 -36.50 -7.28 -9.85
CA PRO A 134 -35.69 -7.71 -8.72
C PRO A 134 -35.76 -6.71 -7.57
N GLN A 135 -35.76 -7.20 -6.31
CA GLN A 135 -35.88 -6.35 -5.12
C GLN A 135 -34.79 -5.24 -5.07
N ALA A 136 -33.58 -5.54 -5.54
CA ALA A 136 -32.48 -4.56 -5.60
C ALA A 136 -32.69 -3.43 -6.62
N SER A 137 -33.65 -3.59 -7.54
CA SER A 137 -34.01 -2.60 -8.55
C SER A 137 -35.27 -1.81 -8.19
N LEU A 138 -35.90 -2.09 -7.03
CA LEU A 138 -37.04 -1.34 -6.56
C LEU A 138 -36.61 0.11 -6.25
N SER A 139 -37.41 1.09 -6.69
CA SER A 139 -37.09 2.49 -6.39
C SER A 139 -37.28 2.79 -4.90
N PRO A 140 -36.45 3.66 -4.29
CA PRO A 140 -36.66 4.09 -2.90
C PRO A 140 -38.04 4.72 -2.67
N GLU A 141 -38.60 5.37 -3.70
CA GLU A 141 -39.96 5.91 -3.67
C GLU A 141 -41.01 4.81 -3.58
N ALA A 142 -40.85 3.70 -4.32
CA ALA A 142 -41.75 2.55 -4.23
C ALA A 142 -41.73 1.94 -2.82
N GLU A 143 -40.56 1.78 -2.19
CA GLU A 143 -40.47 1.28 -0.82
C GLU A 143 -41.16 2.20 0.20
N VAL A 144 -40.93 3.51 0.10
CA VAL A 144 -41.61 4.51 0.95
C VAL A 144 -43.11 4.48 0.74
N ASN A 145 -43.57 4.31 -0.51
CA ASN A 145 -44.98 4.20 -0.81
C ASN A 145 -45.61 2.93 -0.20
N ILE A 146 -44.95 1.77 -0.30
CA ILE A 146 -45.39 0.52 0.35
C ILE A 146 -45.53 0.72 1.86
N GLN A 147 -44.51 1.31 2.49
CA GLN A 147 -44.53 1.62 3.92
C GLN A 147 -45.66 2.59 4.27
N SER A 148 -45.88 3.63 3.48
CA SER A 148 -46.95 4.60 3.73
C SER A 148 -48.35 3.98 3.63
N ILE A 149 -48.55 3.06 2.68
CA ILE A 149 -49.82 2.37 2.46
C ILE A 149 -50.08 1.36 3.59
N GLY A 150 -49.06 0.58 3.97
CA GLY A 150 -49.15 -0.33 5.11
C GLY A 150 -49.38 0.40 6.43
N ASP A 151 -48.67 1.50 6.67
CA ASP A 151 -48.76 2.30 7.90
C ASP A 151 -50.13 2.97 8.08
N GLY A 152 -50.95 3.03 7.02
CA GLY A 152 -52.36 3.41 7.13
C GLY A 152 -53.13 2.54 8.14
N ALA A 153 -52.72 1.29 8.37
CA ALA A 153 -53.31 0.42 9.38
C ALA A 153 -52.98 0.82 10.84
N LYS A 154 -51.90 1.58 11.07
CA LYS A 154 -51.51 1.98 12.43
C LYS A 154 -52.52 2.91 13.10
N GLN A 155 -53.32 3.64 12.31
CA GLN A 155 -54.33 4.57 12.82
C GLN A 155 -55.45 3.87 13.60
N ASP A 156 -55.69 2.59 13.33
CA ASP A 156 -56.75 1.78 13.93
C ASP A 156 -56.21 0.81 15.01
N GLY A 157 -54.98 1.03 15.48
CA GLY A 157 -54.35 0.29 16.58
C GLY A 157 -53.51 -0.92 16.17
N LEU A 158 -53.46 -1.27 14.88
CA LEU A 158 -52.62 -2.37 14.38
C LEU A 158 -51.13 -2.01 14.45
N THR A 159 -50.30 -2.98 14.85
CA THR A 159 -48.84 -2.86 14.68
C THR A 159 -48.46 -3.37 13.31
N VAL A 160 -47.75 -2.55 12.52
CA VAL A 160 -47.33 -2.88 11.16
C VAL A 160 -45.82 -2.95 11.08
N SER A 161 -45.31 -4.06 10.55
CA SER A 161 -43.89 -4.30 10.31
C SER A 161 -43.67 -4.80 8.89
N TYR A 162 -42.44 -4.65 8.40
CA TYR A 162 -42.09 -4.94 7.01
C TYR A 162 -40.91 -5.89 6.94
N SER A 163 -40.99 -6.89 6.08
CA SER A 163 -39.89 -7.77 5.70
C SER A 163 -39.68 -7.69 4.19
N GLY A 164 -38.44 -7.83 3.71
CA GLY A 164 -38.12 -7.74 2.28
C GLY A 164 -38.19 -6.33 1.69
N LEU A 165 -38.18 -5.28 2.52
CA LEU A 165 -37.95 -3.90 2.10
C LEU A 165 -36.56 -3.46 2.54
N THR A 166 -35.86 -2.62 1.76
CA THR A 166 -34.65 -2.01 2.28
C THR A 166 -35.03 -0.98 3.35
N ALA A 167 -34.38 -1.08 4.51
CA ALA A 167 -34.59 -0.09 5.56
C ALA A 167 -34.17 1.29 5.03
N PRO A 168 -34.92 2.38 5.32
CA PRO A 168 -34.47 3.71 4.96
C PRO A 168 -33.08 3.93 5.53
N LYS A 169 -32.12 4.35 4.68
CA LYS A 169 -30.72 4.59 5.08
C LYS A 169 -30.70 5.46 6.34
N ALA A 170 -30.40 4.86 7.49
CA ALA A 170 -30.18 5.60 8.71
C ALA A 170 -29.06 6.62 8.46
N ALA A 171 -29.20 7.82 9.01
CA ALA A 171 -28.12 8.79 8.98
C ALA A 171 -26.87 8.14 9.60
N PRO A 172 -25.67 8.30 9.00
CA PRO A 172 -24.46 7.74 9.56
C PRO A 172 -24.30 8.22 11.01
N ASP A 173 -24.21 7.28 11.95
CA ASP A 173 -24.05 7.57 13.37
C ASP A 173 -22.60 8.00 13.65
N LEU A 174 -22.30 9.25 13.31
CA LEU A 174 -21.01 9.92 13.52
C LEU A 174 -20.55 9.89 14.98
N SER A 175 -21.43 9.53 15.93
CA SER A 175 -21.11 9.57 17.36
C SER A 175 -20.08 8.49 17.77
N GLN A 176 -20.14 7.31 17.18
CA GLN A 176 -19.29 6.17 17.57
C GLN A 176 -17.88 6.28 16.97
N GLU A 177 -17.79 6.70 15.71
CA GLU A 177 -16.52 7.02 15.04
C GLU A 177 -15.77 8.15 15.75
N ALA A 178 -16.50 9.19 16.18
CA ALA A 178 -15.91 10.32 16.90
C ALA A 178 -15.28 9.90 18.24
N ILE A 179 -15.83 8.88 18.91
CA ILE A 179 -15.26 8.33 20.14
C ILE A 179 -13.91 7.65 19.85
N GLY A 180 -13.86 6.76 18.85
CA GLY A 180 -12.62 6.08 18.46
C GLY A 180 -11.53 7.06 18.05
N LEU A 181 -11.90 8.05 17.23
CA LEU A 181 -11.00 9.12 16.79
C LEU A 181 -10.53 10.00 17.96
N GLY A 182 -11.43 10.31 18.91
CA GLY A 182 -11.11 11.06 20.12
C GLY A 182 -10.12 10.34 21.02
N VAL A 183 -10.31 9.03 21.23
CA VAL A 183 -9.37 8.19 21.99
C VAL A 183 -8.01 8.11 21.28
N ALA A 184 -8.00 7.88 19.96
CA ALA A 184 -6.78 7.90 19.15
C ALA A 184 -6.03 9.23 19.28
N PHE A 185 -6.75 10.36 19.24
CA PHE A 185 -6.17 11.69 19.44
C PHE A 185 -5.54 11.84 20.84
N VAL A 186 -6.18 11.34 21.89
CA VAL A 186 -5.62 11.35 23.25
C VAL A 186 -4.34 10.52 23.33
N ILE A 187 -4.34 9.31 22.75
CA ILE A 187 -3.14 8.45 22.72
C ILE A 187 -2.00 9.14 21.96
N LEU A 188 -2.28 9.75 20.81
CA LEU A 188 -1.30 10.51 20.03
C LEU A 188 -0.77 11.73 20.80
N ALA A 189 -1.64 12.46 21.50
CA ALA A 189 -1.28 13.62 22.31
C ALA A 189 -0.35 13.22 23.46
N ILE A 190 -0.61 12.10 24.12
CA ILE A 190 0.28 11.52 25.15
C ILE A 190 1.59 11.06 24.53
N THR A 191 1.53 10.39 23.38
CA THR A 191 2.68 9.82 22.69
C THR A 191 3.67 10.91 22.27
N PHE A 192 3.20 12.01 21.69
CA PHE A 192 4.04 13.10 21.22
C PHE A 192 4.24 14.24 22.22
N GLY A 193 3.42 14.33 23.28
CA GLY A 193 3.42 15.46 24.21
C GLY A 193 3.12 16.80 23.53
N SER A 194 2.31 16.79 22.47
CA SER A 194 1.99 17.97 21.65
C SER A 194 0.68 17.75 20.89
N LEU A 195 -0.29 18.65 21.09
CA LEU A 195 -1.57 18.62 20.38
C LEU A 195 -1.41 18.81 18.86
N LEU A 196 -0.49 19.70 18.46
CA LEU A 196 -0.20 19.92 17.04
C LEU A 196 0.29 18.62 16.38
N ALA A 197 1.27 17.94 16.99
CA ALA A 197 1.79 16.69 16.41
C ALA A 197 0.78 15.53 16.45
N ALA A 198 -0.15 15.56 17.41
CA ALA A 198 -1.22 14.56 17.48
C ALA A 198 -2.30 14.76 16.42
N GLY A 199 -2.65 16.00 16.08
CA GLY A 199 -3.64 16.29 15.04
C GLY A 199 -3.19 15.91 13.63
N MET A 200 -1.87 15.86 13.40
CA MET A 200 -1.30 15.66 12.06
C MET A 200 -1.64 14.28 11.45
N PRO A 201 -1.37 13.14 12.13
CA PRO A 201 -1.82 11.83 11.66
C PRO A 201 -3.34 11.75 11.42
N LEU A 202 -4.12 12.42 12.27
CA LEU A 202 -5.57 12.40 12.21
C LEU A 202 -6.09 13.09 10.95
N ILE A 203 -5.62 14.31 10.68
CA ILE A 203 -6.03 15.09 9.51
C ILE A 203 -5.68 14.35 8.22
N THR A 204 -4.48 13.77 8.14
CA THR A 204 -4.06 13.02 6.96
C THR A 204 -4.88 11.75 6.77
N ALA A 205 -5.20 11.03 7.84
CA ALA A 205 -6.04 9.84 7.77
C ALA A 205 -7.47 10.19 7.29
N LEU A 206 -8.07 11.27 7.77
CA LEU A 206 -9.40 11.71 7.33
C LEU A 206 -9.43 12.08 5.84
N VAL A 207 -8.40 12.75 5.33
CA VAL A 207 -8.29 13.04 3.89
C VAL A 207 -8.17 11.75 3.07
N ALA A 208 -7.38 10.78 3.55
CA ALA A 208 -7.25 9.48 2.89
C ALA A 208 -8.58 8.72 2.87
N VAL A 209 -9.30 8.68 3.99
CA VAL A 209 -10.65 8.06 4.09
C VAL A 209 -11.63 8.72 3.13
N GLY A 210 -11.71 10.06 3.11
CA GLY A 210 -12.63 10.78 2.23
C GLY A 210 -12.38 10.51 0.74
N ILE A 211 -11.12 10.44 0.33
CA ILE A 211 -10.76 10.08 -1.05
C ILE A 211 -11.06 8.61 -1.34
N SER A 212 -10.86 7.73 -0.36
CA SER A 212 -11.11 6.30 -0.52
C SER A 212 -12.60 6.02 -0.70
N ILE A 213 -13.45 6.59 0.16
CA ILE A 213 -14.92 6.48 0.07
C ILE A 213 -15.41 7.11 -1.24
N GLY A 214 -14.94 8.32 -1.58
CA GLY A 214 -15.30 8.97 -2.84
C GLY A 214 -14.86 8.17 -4.08
N GLY A 215 -13.66 7.59 -4.06
CA GLY A 215 -13.16 6.74 -5.14
C GLY A 215 -13.97 5.45 -5.31
N ILE A 216 -14.32 4.79 -4.20
CA ILE A 216 -15.21 3.61 -4.23
C ILE A 216 -16.59 3.99 -4.75
N GLY A 217 -17.14 5.13 -4.33
CA GLY A 217 -18.43 5.62 -4.81
C GLY A 217 -18.44 6.08 -6.28
N ILE A 218 -17.29 6.49 -6.83
CA ILE A 218 -17.14 6.69 -8.28
C ILE A 218 -17.13 5.32 -8.98
N PHE A 219 -16.39 4.36 -8.43
CA PHE A 219 -16.26 3.03 -9.02
C PHE A 219 -17.59 2.25 -9.01
N SER A 220 -18.46 2.49 -8.01
CA SER A 220 -19.79 1.86 -7.93
C SER A 220 -20.75 2.28 -9.05
N ALA A 221 -20.40 3.30 -9.83
CA ALA A 221 -21.16 3.64 -11.04
C ALA A 221 -20.86 2.71 -12.23
N PHE A 222 -19.73 1.99 -12.19
CA PHE A 222 -19.26 1.14 -13.29
C PHE A 222 -19.30 -0.35 -12.95
N VAL A 223 -19.17 -0.70 -11.67
CA VAL A 223 -19.13 -2.07 -11.18
C VAL A 223 -20.05 -2.18 -9.97
N THR A 224 -20.72 -3.33 -9.80
CA THR A 224 -21.52 -3.61 -8.61
C THR A 224 -20.60 -3.77 -7.40
N ILE A 225 -20.80 -2.92 -6.40
CA ILE A 225 -20.02 -2.94 -5.16
C ILE A 225 -20.94 -3.31 -3.99
N SER A 226 -20.45 -4.18 -3.11
CA SER A 226 -21.14 -4.50 -1.85
C SER A 226 -21.21 -3.26 -0.95
N ALA A 227 -22.36 -3.04 -0.31
CA ALA A 227 -22.54 -2.00 0.69
C ALA A 227 -21.56 -2.08 1.88
N THR A 228 -20.90 -3.22 2.10
CA THR A 228 -19.89 -3.42 3.14
C THR A 228 -18.48 -2.95 2.75
N ALA A 229 -18.19 -2.81 1.47
CA ALA A 229 -16.85 -2.44 0.99
C ALA A 229 -16.39 -1.04 1.42
N PRO A 230 -17.24 0.01 1.39
CA PRO A 230 -16.86 1.34 1.88
C PRO A 230 -16.51 1.34 3.38
N VAL A 231 -17.29 0.64 4.20
CA VAL A 231 -17.06 0.53 5.66
C VAL A 231 -15.72 -0.14 5.94
N LEU A 232 -15.40 -1.21 5.21
CA LEU A 232 -14.11 -1.87 5.31
C LEU A 232 -12.95 -0.98 4.87
N ALA A 233 -13.10 -0.28 3.74
CA ALA A 233 -12.09 0.62 3.23
C ALA A 233 -11.86 1.80 4.19
N GLU A 234 -12.90 2.35 4.79
CA GLU A 234 -12.83 3.39 5.81
C GLU A 234 -12.06 2.90 7.04
N MET A 235 -12.51 1.79 7.64
CA MET A 235 -11.93 1.23 8.85
C MET A 235 -10.42 0.96 8.68
N LEU A 236 -10.03 0.40 7.53
CA LEU A 236 -8.62 0.13 7.20
C LEU A 236 -7.84 1.40 6.89
N SER A 237 -8.39 2.30 6.09
CA SER A 237 -7.71 3.55 5.71
C SER A 237 -7.44 4.43 6.91
N LEU A 238 -8.37 4.46 7.87
CA LEU A 238 -8.21 5.19 9.13
C LEU A 238 -7.10 4.57 9.99
N ALA A 239 -7.19 3.25 10.27
CA ALA A 239 -6.20 2.56 11.10
C ALA A 239 -4.78 2.67 10.50
N VAL A 240 -4.64 2.31 9.23
CA VAL A 240 -3.37 2.32 8.49
C VAL A 240 -2.84 3.75 8.30
N GLY A 241 -3.71 4.69 7.92
CA GLY A 241 -3.34 6.07 7.67
C GLY A 241 -2.81 6.80 8.91
N ILE A 242 -3.42 6.56 10.08
CA ILE A 242 -2.91 7.13 11.34
C ILE A 242 -1.55 6.51 11.68
N ASP A 243 -1.39 5.21 11.53
CA ASP A 243 -0.15 4.53 11.92
C ASP A 243 1.04 4.94 11.03
N TYR A 244 0.83 5.00 9.72
CA TYR A 244 1.85 5.42 8.77
C TYR A 244 2.31 6.85 9.01
N ALA A 245 1.36 7.74 9.32
CA ALA A 245 1.69 9.10 9.69
C ALA A 245 2.41 9.18 11.05
N LEU A 246 2.02 8.37 12.04
CA LEU A 246 2.67 8.29 13.35
C LEU A 246 4.16 7.94 13.22
N PHE A 247 4.54 6.97 12.39
CA PHE A 247 5.94 6.59 12.19
C PHE A 247 6.77 7.72 11.57
N ILE A 248 6.28 8.36 10.51
CA ILE A 248 6.98 9.46 9.84
C ILE A 248 7.10 10.68 10.77
N VAL A 249 6.02 11.04 11.48
CA VAL A 249 6.02 12.14 12.46
C VAL A 249 7.00 11.85 13.60
N SER A 250 7.02 10.63 14.11
CA SER A 250 7.93 10.20 15.17
C SER A 250 9.39 10.32 14.75
N ARG A 251 9.73 9.86 13.54
CA ARG A 251 11.08 9.98 12.96
C ARG A 251 11.49 11.44 12.76
N HIS A 252 10.62 12.25 12.14
CA HIS A 252 10.85 13.67 11.91
C HIS A 252 11.11 14.43 13.22
N ARG A 253 10.32 14.16 14.26
CA ARG A 253 10.50 14.78 15.58
C ARG A 253 11.79 14.35 16.27
N ALA A 254 12.20 13.08 16.14
CA ALA A 254 13.46 12.60 16.67
C ALA A 254 14.65 13.30 15.99
N GLN A 255 14.61 13.48 14.66
CA GLN A 255 15.62 14.21 13.89
C GLN A 255 15.67 15.70 14.25
N LEU A 256 14.51 16.35 14.44
CA LEU A 256 14.44 17.73 14.92
C LEU A 256 15.02 17.89 16.34
N ALA A 257 14.78 16.92 17.23
CA ALA A 257 15.35 16.93 18.57
C ALA A 257 16.88 16.77 18.55
N ALA A 258 17.43 16.13 17.52
CA ALA A 258 18.87 16.02 17.27
C ALA A 258 19.47 17.27 16.60
N GLY A 259 18.68 18.31 16.32
CA GLY A 259 19.16 19.57 15.74
C GLY A 259 19.08 19.68 14.21
N MET A 260 18.52 18.69 13.53
CA MET A 260 18.40 18.68 12.07
C MET A 260 17.48 19.81 11.55
N ALA A 261 17.83 20.43 10.42
CA ALA A 261 16.99 21.44 9.78
C ALA A 261 15.61 20.85 9.40
N PRO A 262 14.49 21.59 9.57
CA PRO A 262 13.16 21.01 9.37
C PRO A 262 12.89 20.42 8.00
N ARG A 263 13.34 21.08 6.92
CA ARG A 263 13.13 20.59 5.56
C ARG A 263 13.92 19.31 5.28
N GLU A 264 15.17 19.28 5.71
CA GLU A 264 16.04 18.11 5.61
C GLU A 264 15.47 16.93 6.41
N SER A 265 15.01 17.22 7.61
CA SER A 265 14.39 16.25 8.49
C SER A 265 13.11 15.65 7.90
N VAL A 266 12.25 16.44 7.24
CA VAL A 266 11.08 15.89 6.55
C VAL A 266 11.51 14.97 5.39
N ALA A 267 12.45 15.40 4.56
CA ALA A 267 12.91 14.60 3.43
C ALA A 267 13.54 13.27 3.88
N LEU A 268 14.39 13.30 4.90
CA LEU A 268 15.02 12.11 5.46
C LEU A 268 14.01 11.21 6.18
N ALA A 269 13.04 11.77 6.92
CA ALA A 269 11.97 10.99 7.53
C ALA A 269 11.13 10.25 6.49
N THR A 270 10.76 10.91 5.38
CA THR A 270 10.05 10.27 4.26
C THR A 270 10.91 9.21 3.58
N ALA A 271 12.22 9.44 3.46
CA ALA A 271 13.13 8.48 2.87
C ALA A 271 13.32 7.21 3.69
N THR A 272 13.45 7.32 5.03
CA THR A 272 13.69 6.16 5.89
C THR A 272 12.39 5.55 6.40
N ALA A 273 11.59 6.33 7.14
CA ALA A 273 10.35 5.81 7.72
C ALA A 273 9.26 5.64 6.64
N GLY A 274 9.24 6.50 5.63
CA GLY A 274 8.33 6.34 4.49
C GLY A 274 8.65 5.11 3.63
N SER A 275 9.93 4.70 3.50
CA SER A 275 10.28 3.43 2.82
C SER A 275 9.68 2.23 3.55
N ALA A 276 9.80 2.21 4.88
CA ALA A 276 9.17 1.17 5.70
C ALA A 276 7.64 1.19 5.57
N VAL A 277 7.01 2.37 5.54
CA VAL A 277 5.56 2.55 5.34
C VAL A 277 5.08 2.04 3.98
N VAL A 278 5.77 2.38 2.89
CA VAL A 278 5.40 1.91 1.54
C VAL A 278 5.49 0.38 1.48
N PHE A 279 6.54 -0.18 2.08
CA PHE A 279 6.75 -1.61 2.11
C PHE A 279 5.68 -2.34 2.93
N ALA A 280 5.43 -1.86 4.14
CA ALA A 280 4.34 -2.24 5.03
C ALA A 280 3.00 -2.27 4.28
N GLY A 281 2.62 -1.14 3.69
CA GLY A 281 1.36 -1.01 2.96
C GLY A 281 1.28 -1.90 1.72
N LEU A 282 2.40 -2.18 1.04
CA LEU A 282 2.43 -3.16 -0.04
C LEU A 282 2.08 -4.57 0.46
N THR A 283 2.49 -4.95 1.67
CA THR A 283 2.11 -6.25 2.25
C THR A 283 0.61 -6.35 2.50
N VAL A 284 0.00 -5.27 3.00
CA VAL A 284 -1.45 -5.17 3.21
C VAL A 284 -2.18 -5.24 1.86
N ILE A 285 -1.72 -4.48 0.86
CA ILE A 285 -2.30 -4.50 -0.50
C ILE A 285 -2.23 -5.91 -1.08
N ILE A 286 -1.09 -6.60 -0.96
CA ILE A 286 -0.93 -7.97 -1.44
C ILE A 286 -1.87 -8.94 -0.72
N ALA A 287 -2.02 -8.82 0.60
CA ALA A 287 -2.92 -9.68 1.37
C ALA A 287 -4.39 -9.47 0.96
N LEU A 288 -4.80 -8.21 0.74
CA LEU A 288 -6.15 -7.85 0.33
C LEU A 288 -6.44 -8.24 -1.13
N LEU A 289 -5.50 -8.01 -2.05
CA LEU A 289 -5.62 -8.49 -3.44
C LEU A 289 -5.54 -10.01 -3.51
N GLY A 290 -4.92 -10.67 -2.54
CA GLY A 290 -4.89 -12.12 -2.39
C GLY A 290 -6.29 -12.75 -2.28
N LEU A 291 -7.31 -11.99 -1.87
CA LEU A 291 -8.71 -12.45 -1.90
C LEU A 291 -9.18 -12.78 -3.32
N SER A 292 -8.58 -12.18 -4.36
CA SER A 292 -8.90 -12.53 -5.75
C SER A 292 -8.50 -13.95 -6.14
N VAL A 293 -7.48 -14.50 -5.48
CA VAL A 293 -6.99 -15.87 -5.74
C VAL A 293 -8.01 -16.92 -5.30
N VAL A 294 -8.91 -16.56 -4.38
CA VAL A 294 -9.99 -17.43 -3.90
C VAL A 294 -11.05 -17.70 -4.97
N GLY A 295 -11.17 -16.83 -5.98
CA GLY A 295 -12.15 -17.01 -7.07
C GLY A 295 -13.59 -16.64 -6.70
N ILE A 296 -13.78 -15.85 -5.64
CA ILE A 296 -15.09 -15.34 -5.22
C ILE A 296 -15.20 -13.86 -5.62
N PRO A 297 -16.08 -13.49 -6.58
CA PRO A 297 -16.10 -12.13 -7.15
C PRO A 297 -16.31 -11.02 -6.13
N PHE A 298 -17.30 -11.15 -5.23
CA PHE A 298 -17.60 -10.10 -4.26
C PHE A 298 -16.43 -9.86 -3.29
N LEU A 299 -15.73 -10.92 -2.85
CA LEU A 299 -14.52 -10.80 -2.04
C LEU A 299 -13.38 -10.12 -2.78
N SER A 300 -13.27 -10.37 -4.08
CA SER A 300 -12.24 -9.77 -4.94
C SER A 300 -12.46 -8.25 -5.07
N VAL A 301 -13.69 -7.83 -5.34
CA VAL A 301 -14.06 -6.41 -5.46
C VAL A 301 -13.90 -5.70 -4.12
N MET A 302 -14.34 -6.33 -3.04
CA MET A 302 -14.21 -5.78 -1.69
C MET A 302 -12.74 -5.66 -1.26
N GLY A 303 -11.93 -6.70 -1.50
CA GLY A 303 -10.49 -6.69 -1.24
C GLY A 303 -9.77 -5.63 -2.08
N ALA A 304 -10.14 -5.45 -3.34
CA ALA A 304 -9.60 -4.41 -4.20
C ALA A 304 -9.97 -2.99 -3.73
N GLY A 305 -11.23 -2.78 -3.29
CA GLY A 305 -11.67 -1.50 -2.71
C GLY A 305 -10.92 -1.16 -1.42
N ALA A 306 -10.73 -2.14 -0.54
CA ALA A 306 -9.90 -1.98 0.66
C ALA A 306 -8.43 -1.70 0.32
N ALA A 307 -7.85 -2.42 -0.65
CA ALA A 307 -6.48 -2.21 -1.11
C ALA A 307 -6.29 -0.81 -1.72
N PHE A 308 -7.28 -0.32 -2.46
CA PHE A 308 -7.30 1.05 -2.98
C PHE A 308 -7.21 2.07 -1.84
N GLY A 309 -7.99 1.89 -0.76
CA GLY A 309 -7.90 2.75 0.42
C GLY A 309 -6.51 2.79 1.04
N VAL A 310 -5.85 1.62 1.14
CA VAL A 310 -4.46 1.53 1.61
C VAL A 310 -3.48 2.25 0.67
N VAL A 311 -3.64 2.12 -0.66
CA VAL A 311 -2.83 2.86 -1.65
C VAL A 311 -2.94 4.36 -1.43
N ILE A 312 -4.17 4.87 -1.23
CA ILE A 312 -4.40 6.29 -0.94
C ILE A 312 -3.75 6.67 0.39
N SER A 313 -3.86 5.87 1.45
CA SER A 313 -3.20 6.12 2.74
C SER A 313 -1.67 6.19 2.63
N ILE A 314 -1.05 5.32 1.82
CA ILE A 314 0.40 5.38 1.54
C ILE A 314 0.72 6.68 0.80
N ALA A 315 0.01 6.99 -0.28
CA ALA A 315 0.23 8.17 -1.10
C ALA A 315 0.12 9.47 -0.28
N VAL A 316 -0.91 9.57 0.56
CA VAL A 316 -1.12 10.67 1.52
C VAL A 316 0.03 10.75 2.53
N SER A 317 0.47 9.61 3.07
CA SER A 317 1.56 9.56 4.07
C SER A 317 2.91 9.99 3.51
N VAL A 318 3.20 9.72 2.23
CA VAL A 318 4.48 10.11 1.60
C VAL A 318 4.45 11.45 0.86
N THR A 319 3.27 12.06 0.68
CA THR A 319 3.13 13.37 0.00
C THR A 319 2.48 14.44 0.86
N LEU A 320 1.20 14.28 1.23
CA LEU A 320 0.44 15.26 1.99
C LEU A 320 1.04 15.47 3.38
N LEU A 321 1.38 14.38 4.08
CA LEU A 321 1.96 14.49 5.42
C LEU A 321 3.27 15.31 5.39
N PRO A 322 4.29 14.99 4.56
CA PRO A 322 5.48 15.83 4.40
C PRO A 322 5.20 17.30 4.08
N ALA A 323 4.16 17.59 3.29
CA ALA A 323 3.75 18.97 3.02
C ALA A 323 3.27 19.68 4.29
N ILE A 324 2.39 19.06 5.08
CA ILE A 324 1.90 19.67 6.32
C ILE A 324 3.04 19.76 7.37
N LEU A 325 3.96 18.78 7.43
CA LEU A 325 5.15 18.85 8.29
C LEU A 325 6.07 20.02 7.88
N GLY A 326 6.27 20.21 6.58
CA GLY A 326 7.03 21.33 6.02
C GLY A 326 6.43 22.70 6.39
N LEU A 327 5.10 22.80 6.42
CA LEU A 327 4.36 24.00 6.87
C LEU A 327 4.55 24.26 8.38
N CYS A 328 4.57 23.20 9.20
CA CYS A 328 4.73 23.33 10.65
C CYS A 328 6.16 23.70 11.06
N GLY A 329 7.16 23.24 10.31
CA GLY A 329 8.57 23.57 10.50
C GLY A 329 9.06 23.39 11.94
N LYS A 330 9.70 24.43 12.50
CA LYS A 330 10.30 24.38 13.86
C LYS A 330 9.27 24.21 14.99
N ARG A 331 7.96 24.36 14.74
CA ARG A 331 6.91 24.17 15.77
C ARG A 331 6.80 22.72 16.26
N MET A 332 7.39 21.78 15.53
CA MET A 332 7.39 20.35 15.86
C MET A 332 8.54 19.91 16.76
N ILE A 333 9.47 20.81 17.08
CA ILE A 333 10.60 20.50 17.98
C ILE A 333 10.04 20.09 19.35
N PRO A 334 10.38 18.90 19.88
CA PRO A 334 9.93 18.50 21.20
C PRO A 334 10.43 19.50 22.25
N ARG A 335 9.55 19.98 23.13
CA ARG A 335 9.96 20.77 24.30
C ARG A 335 10.80 19.87 25.22
N VAL A 336 12.11 20.00 25.17
CA VAL A 336 13.02 19.31 26.10
C VAL A 336 12.78 19.89 27.49
N ARG A 337 12.17 19.10 28.38
CA ARG A 337 12.03 19.44 29.79
C ARG A 337 13.38 19.17 30.44
N THR A 338 14.27 20.15 30.44
CA THR A 338 15.55 20.06 31.15
C THR A 338 15.28 19.69 32.62
N PRO A 339 15.75 18.54 33.13
CA PRO A 339 15.68 18.25 34.55
C PRO A 339 16.45 19.34 35.30
N LYS A 340 15.83 19.97 36.30
CA LYS A 340 16.55 20.88 37.22
C LYS A 340 17.76 20.10 37.75
N SER A 341 18.96 20.62 37.49
CA SER A 341 20.20 19.98 37.94
C SER A 341 20.14 19.78 39.46
N PRO A 342 20.45 18.58 39.98
CA PRO A 342 20.76 18.44 41.39
C PRO A 342 22.01 19.28 41.65
N LYS A 343 21.92 20.23 42.59
CA LYS A 343 23.05 21.05 43.04
C LYS A 343 24.28 20.14 43.27
N ALA A 344 25.37 20.46 42.60
CA ALA A 344 26.63 19.73 42.71
C ALA A 344 27.10 19.66 44.18
N PRO A 345 27.49 18.47 44.70
CA PRO A 345 28.21 18.39 45.97
C PRO A 345 29.61 18.97 45.76
N LYS A 346 30.02 19.86 46.68
CA LYS A 346 31.35 20.49 46.70
C LYS A 346 32.46 19.43 46.67
N ALA A 347 33.45 19.68 45.82
CA ALA A 347 34.62 18.85 45.62
C ALA A 347 35.45 18.66 46.90
N LYS A 348 35.87 17.42 47.15
CA LYS A 348 37.11 17.11 47.88
C LYS A 348 38.01 16.29 46.96
N THR A 349 39.26 16.72 46.93
CA THR A 349 40.40 16.30 46.12
C THR A 349 40.83 14.85 46.39
N SER A 350 41.00 14.05 45.33
CA SER A 350 42.12 13.09 45.25
C SER A 350 42.42 12.72 43.78
N LYS A 351 43.71 12.70 43.46
CA LYS A 351 44.29 12.38 42.15
C LYS A 351 44.44 10.86 41.99
N LYS A 352 43.94 10.29 40.90
CA LYS A 352 44.48 9.09 40.20
C LYS A 352 43.82 8.99 38.81
N PRO A 353 44.56 8.69 37.72
CA PRO A 353 43.98 8.55 36.39
C PRO A 353 43.44 7.12 36.22
N ALA A 354 42.15 6.98 35.94
CA ALA A 354 41.54 5.72 35.53
C ALA A 354 40.92 5.91 34.15
N THR A 355 41.29 5.05 33.21
CA THR A 355 40.74 4.89 31.86
C THR A 355 39.22 4.85 31.91
N ARG A 356 38.58 5.95 31.52
CA ARG A 356 37.13 6.13 31.64
C ARG A 356 36.50 5.90 30.27
N ARG A 357 36.02 4.67 30.03
CA ARG A 357 35.02 4.41 28.98
C ARG A 357 33.85 5.40 29.13
N PRO A 358 33.24 5.89 28.05
CA PRO A 358 32.16 6.87 28.13
C PRO A 358 30.95 6.21 28.79
N ARG A 359 30.68 6.60 30.02
CA ARG A 359 29.53 6.12 30.80
C ARG A 359 28.30 6.92 30.35
N ARG A 360 27.42 6.28 29.57
CA ARG A 360 26.12 6.81 29.11
C ARG A 360 25.20 7.19 30.29
N PRO A 361 24.25 8.12 30.11
CA PRO A 361 23.42 8.66 31.19
C PRO A 361 22.50 7.58 31.78
N ARG A 362 22.49 7.52 33.11
CA ARG A 362 21.92 6.47 33.98
C ARG A 362 20.37 6.41 34.01
N THR A 363 19.68 7.03 33.06
CA THR A 363 18.23 7.22 33.07
C THR A 363 17.47 6.23 32.17
N GLU A 364 18.15 5.49 31.29
CA GLU A 364 17.52 4.53 30.36
C GLU A 364 17.37 3.11 30.94
N GLU A 365 18.32 2.67 31.80
CA GLU A 365 18.34 1.30 32.37
C GLU A 365 17.12 0.97 33.26
N THR A 366 16.34 1.97 33.70
CA THR A 366 15.16 1.79 34.58
C THR A 366 13.81 1.90 33.87
N SER A 367 13.78 2.08 32.54
CA SER A 367 12.52 2.18 31.78
C SER A 367 11.70 0.87 31.83
N ILE A 368 10.37 0.97 31.98
CA ILE A 368 9.44 -0.18 31.96
C ILE A 368 9.67 -1.06 30.71
N ARG A 369 9.97 -0.45 29.57
CA ARG A 369 10.25 -1.13 28.30
C ARG A 369 11.50 -2.02 28.37
N HIS A 370 12.56 -1.50 29.00
CA HIS A 370 13.79 -2.28 29.21
C HIS A 370 13.53 -3.46 30.15
N ARG A 371 12.73 -3.26 31.22
CA ARG A 371 12.32 -4.34 32.13
C ARG A 371 11.48 -5.40 31.42
N TRP A 372 10.59 -5.01 30.51
CA TRP A 372 9.76 -5.95 29.75
C TRP A 372 10.59 -6.84 28.84
N VAL A 373 11.45 -6.25 27.98
CA VAL A 373 12.26 -7.04 27.05
C VAL A 373 13.28 -7.90 27.78
N THR A 374 13.89 -7.40 28.85
CA THR A 374 14.81 -8.20 29.67
C THR A 374 14.09 -9.34 30.37
N MET A 375 12.85 -9.14 30.84
CA MET A 375 12.03 -10.24 31.37
C MET A 375 11.72 -11.28 30.30
N ALA A 376 11.28 -10.86 29.11
CA ALA A 376 10.97 -11.75 28.00
C ALA A 376 12.19 -12.57 27.52
N THR A 377 13.38 -11.95 27.52
CA THR A 377 14.63 -12.55 27.03
C THR A 377 15.45 -13.27 28.10
N ARG A 378 15.17 -13.07 29.41
CA ARG A 378 15.97 -13.69 30.51
C ARG A 378 15.89 -15.21 30.54
N ARG A 379 14.72 -15.78 30.23
CA ARG A 379 14.51 -17.22 30.11
C ARG A 379 13.65 -17.49 28.87
N PRO A 380 14.25 -17.34 27.66
CA PRO A 380 13.49 -17.24 26.42
C PRO A 380 12.63 -18.48 26.17
N LEU A 381 13.11 -19.68 26.54
CA LEU A 381 12.35 -20.92 26.41
C LEU A 381 11.05 -20.92 27.25
N ILE A 382 11.10 -20.44 28.49
CA ILE A 382 9.92 -20.37 29.36
C ILE A 382 8.92 -19.35 28.80
N THR A 383 9.42 -18.19 28.36
CA THR A 383 8.59 -17.16 27.73
C THR A 383 7.89 -17.72 26.48
N VAL A 384 8.63 -18.37 25.58
CA VAL A 384 8.07 -18.98 24.36
C VAL A 384 6.98 -19.99 24.70
N VAL A 385 7.27 -20.95 25.59
CA VAL A 385 6.30 -22.00 25.96
C VAL A 385 5.07 -21.38 26.64
N ALA A 386 5.25 -20.45 27.58
CA ALA A 386 4.14 -19.80 28.27
C ALA A 386 3.25 -18.99 27.31
N THR A 387 3.85 -18.23 26.40
CA THR A 387 3.10 -17.45 25.40
C THR A 387 2.39 -18.36 24.40
N VAL A 388 3.07 -19.38 23.86
CA VAL A 388 2.45 -20.32 22.91
C VAL A 388 1.29 -21.09 23.56
N LEU A 389 1.45 -21.56 24.79
CA LEU A 389 0.36 -22.22 25.53
C LEU A 389 -0.79 -21.27 25.85
N GLY A 390 -0.49 -20.03 26.26
CA GLY A 390 -1.51 -19.02 26.53
C GLY A 390 -2.33 -18.65 25.29
N LEU A 391 -1.65 -18.43 24.15
CA LEU A 391 -2.30 -18.19 22.86
C LEU A 391 -3.06 -19.42 22.37
N GLY A 392 -2.49 -20.63 22.54
CA GLY A 392 -3.16 -21.88 22.22
C GLY A 392 -4.45 -22.08 23.01
N LEU A 393 -4.45 -21.78 24.32
CA LEU A 393 -5.64 -21.81 25.17
C LEU A 393 -6.69 -20.79 24.71
N LEU A 394 -6.27 -19.57 24.36
CA LEU A 394 -7.17 -18.56 23.79
C LEU A 394 -7.71 -18.96 22.42
N ALA A 395 -7.01 -19.81 21.66
CA ALA A 395 -7.44 -20.30 20.37
C ALA A 395 -8.38 -21.52 20.44
N VAL A 396 -8.48 -22.22 21.58
CA VAL A 396 -9.35 -23.40 21.73
C VAL A 396 -10.81 -23.11 21.36
N PRO A 397 -11.44 -21.98 21.79
CA PRO A 397 -12.82 -21.68 21.42
C PRO A 397 -13.01 -21.55 19.91
N ALA A 398 -11.97 -21.23 19.12
CA ALA A 398 -12.07 -21.11 17.67
C ALA A 398 -12.51 -22.42 16.99
N LEU A 399 -12.33 -23.58 17.65
CA LEU A 399 -12.84 -24.87 17.17
C LEU A 399 -14.37 -24.95 17.16
N GLY A 400 -15.05 -24.09 17.94
CA GLY A 400 -16.50 -23.96 17.99
C GLY A 400 -17.05 -22.79 17.16
N LEU A 401 -16.22 -22.21 16.28
CA LEU A 401 -16.62 -21.07 15.45
C LEU A 401 -17.74 -21.48 14.49
N LYS A 402 -18.95 -20.95 14.70
CA LYS A 402 -20.06 -21.11 13.76
C LYS A 402 -20.10 -19.94 12.80
N LEU A 403 -20.26 -20.25 11.52
CA LEU A 403 -20.27 -19.29 10.42
C LEU A 403 -21.62 -19.37 9.69
N THR A 404 -22.24 -18.22 9.43
CA THR A 404 -23.42 -18.10 8.57
C THR A 404 -23.47 -16.72 7.93
N VAL A 405 -24.43 -16.46 7.03
CA VAL A 405 -24.79 -15.10 6.65
C VAL A 405 -25.87 -14.62 7.62
N PRO A 406 -25.61 -13.59 8.47
CA PRO A 406 -26.60 -13.12 9.44
C PRO A 406 -27.89 -12.68 8.76
N ASP A 407 -29.02 -13.06 9.34
CA ASP A 407 -30.35 -12.61 8.93
C ASP A 407 -30.82 -11.42 9.78
N ALA A 408 -32.01 -10.90 9.47
CA ALA A 408 -32.65 -9.82 10.23
C ALA A 408 -32.87 -10.17 11.71
N GLY A 409 -32.73 -11.45 12.09
CA GLY A 409 -32.76 -11.88 13.47
C GLY A 409 -31.57 -11.37 14.30
N TYR A 410 -30.51 -10.88 13.69
CA TYR A 410 -29.33 -10.33 14.38
C TYR A 410 -29.31 -8.80 14.45
N ASP A 411 -30.32 -8.14 13.88
CA ASP A 411 -30.44 -6.69 13.94
C ASP A 411 -30.85 -6.20 15.34
N ALA A 412 -30.58 -4.93 15.63
CA ALA A 412 -30.88 -4.34 16.93
C ALA A 412 -32.40 -4.40 17.24
N PRO A 413 -32.78 -4.67 18.50
CA PRO A 413 -34.17 -4.67 18.93
C PRO A 413 -34.87 -3.36 18.58
N GLY A 414 -36.11 -3.47 18.06
CA GLY A 414 -36.91 -2.31 17.67
C GLY A 414 -36.70 -1.81 16.23
N THR A 415 -35.70 -2.32 15.50
CA THR A 415 -35.62 -2.11 14.05
C THR A 415 -36.77 -2.84 13.34
N GLN A 416 -37.30 -2.28 12.26
CA GLN A 416 -38.46 -2.87 11.56
C GLN A 416 -38.18 -4.30 11.07
N ALA A 417 -36.97 -4.55 10.55
CA ALA A 417 -36.56 -5.87 10.09
C ALA A 417 -36.52 -6.89 11.23
N ARG A 418 -35.99 -6.51 12.41
CA ARG A 418 -35.97 -7.36 13.60
C ARG A 418 -37.37 -7.67 14.12
N VAL A 419 -38.23 -6.66 14.22
CA VAL A 419 -39.62 -6.83 14.68
C VAL A 419 -40.38 -7.73 13.71
N ALA A 420 -40.27 -7.50 12.39
CA ALA A 420 -40.88 -8.35 11.38
C ALA A 420 -40.42 -9.82 11.49
N TYR A 421 -39.11 -10.04 11.67
CA TYR A 421 -38.55 -11.37 11.86
C TYR A 421 -39.14 -12.08 13.09
N ASP A 422 -39.19 -11.38 14.23
CA ASP A 422 -39.69 -11.94 15.48
C ASP A 422 -41.20 -12.23 15.42
N LEU A 423 -41.99 -11.35 14.78
CA LEU A 423 -43.43 -11.58 14.56
C LEU A 423 -43.68 -12.77 13.65
N LEU A 424 -42.95 -12.88 12.54
CA LEU A 424 -43.05 -14.03 11.64
C LEU A 424 -42.66 -15.34 12.34
N ALA A 425 -41.58 -15.32 13.13
CA ALA A 425 -41.16 -16.49 13.91
C ALA A 425 -42.21 -16.89 14.97
N LYS A 426 -42.84 -15.90 15.63
CA LYS A 426 -43.89 -16.10 16.64
C LYS A 426 -45.17 -16.69 16.03
N GLY A 427 -45.62 -16.16 14.91
CA GLY A 427 -46.90 -16.56 14.29
C GLY A 427 -46.84 -17.84 13.46
N TYR A 428 -45.70 -18.11 12.81
CA TYR A 428 -45.57 -19.15 11.79
C TYR A 428 -44.45 -20.16 12.07
N GLY A 429 -43.68 -19.95 13.13
CA GLY A 429 -42.52 -20.77 13.49
C GLY A 429 -41.19 -20.20 12.93
N PRO A 430 -40.05 -20.58 13.54
CA PRO A 430 -38.76 -19.92 13.26
C PRO A 430 -38.26 -20.14 11.82
N GLY A 431 -38.53 -21.28 11.20
CA GLY A 431 -38.12 -21.56 9.82
C GLY A 431 -38.87 -20.80 8.74
N PHE A 432 -39.97 -20.11 9.10
CA PHE A 432 -40.72 -19.25 8.18
C PHE A 432 -39.91 -18.05 7.65
N ASN A 433 -38.86 -17.65 8.37
CA ASN A 433 -37.96 -16.57 7.97
C ASN A 433 -36.92 -16.99 6.91
N GLY A 434 -36.81 -18.27 6.57
CA GLY A 434 -35.87 -18.74 5.55
C GLY A 434 -36.37 -19.99 4.83
N PRO A 435 -37.49 -19.88 4.08
CA PRO A 435 -37.98 -20.97 3.26
C PRO A 435 -36.93 -21.36 2.20
N LEU A 436 -36.89 -22.65 1.90
CA LEU A 436 -36.10 -23.21 0.80
C LEU A 436 -36.97 -23.23 -0.45
N LEU A 437 -36.45 -22.76 -1.56
CA LEU A 437 -37.12 -22.86 -2.85
C LEU A 437 -36.47 -23.99 -3.63
N VAL A 438 -37.24 -24.95 -4.10
CA VAL A 438 -36.74 -26.04 -4.94
C VAL A 438 -37.27 -25.82 -6.35
N THR A 439 -36.36 -25.82 -7.32
CA THR A 439 -36.67 -25.74 -8.75
C THR A 439 -36.50 -27.12 -9.36
N ALA A 440 -37.39 -27.49 -10.28
CA ALA A 440 -37.33 -28.79 -10.96
C ALA A 440 -37.44 -28.59 -12.48
N ASP A 441 -36.55 -29.23 -13.24
CA ASP A 441 -36.57 -29.18 -14.70
C ASP A 441 -37.46 -30.29 -15.26
N ILE A 442 -38.74 -29.99 -15.47
CA ILE A 442 -39.73 -30.96 -15.93
C ILE A 442 -39.81 -31.06 -17.47
N SER A 443 -38.89 -30.44 -18.21
CA SER A 443 -38.88 -30.42 -19.70
C SER A 443 -38.87 -31.81 -20.34
N GLY A 444 -38.28 -32.80 -19.68
CA GLY A 444 -38.22 -34.19 -20.16
C GLY A 444 -39.51 -34.99 -19.96
N THR A 445 -40.52 -34.44 -19.25
CA THR A 445 -41.68 -35.21 -18.80
C THR A 445 -42.97 -34.78 -19.52
N LEU A 446 -43.63 -35.74 -20.17
CA LEU A 446 -44.92 -35.51 -20.84
C LEU A 446 -46.13 -35.56 -19.88
N LYS A 447 -45.94 -36.08 -18.66
CA LYS A 447 -46.97 -36.19 -17.62
C LYS A 447 -46.67 -35.23 -16.47
N ILE A 448 -47.04 -33.97 -16.66
CA ILE A 448 -46.70 -32.90 -15.73
C ILE A 448 -47.34 -33.13 -14.35
N GLU A 449 -48.59 -33.59 -14.28
CA GLU A 449 -49.26 -33.87 -13.00
C GLU A 449 -48.53 -34.94 -12.18
N ASP A 450 -48.12 -36.05 -12.81
CA ASP A 450 -47.34 -37.10 -12.15
C ASP A 450 -45.98 -36.56 -11.64
N ALA A 451 -45.35 -35.64 -12.38
CA ALA A 451 -44.09 -35.01 -12.00
C ALA A 451 -44.26 -34.06 -10.79
N LEU A 452 -45.31 -33.24 -10.79
CA LEU A 452 -45.62 -32.34 -9.68
C LEU A 452 -45.96 -33.14 -8.40
N ASP A 453 -46.75 -34.20 -8.53
CA ASP A 453 -47.08 -35.10 -7.42
C ASP A 453 -45.84 -35.83 -6.87
N ALA A 454 -44.92 -36.25 -7.75
CA ALA A 454 -43.67 -36.88 -7.34
C ALA A 454 -42.79 -35.89 -6.56
N LEU A 455 -42.72 -34.63 -7.00
CA LEU A 455 -41.98 -33.57 -6.32
C LEU A 455 -42.57 -33.27 -4.94
N GLU A 456 -43.89 -33.16 -4.80
CA GLU A 456 -44.54 -32.94 -3.50
C GLU A 456 -44.31 -34.12 -2.54
N LYS A 457 -44.44 -35.36 -3.03
CA LYS A 457 -44.22 -36.58 -2.23
C LYS A 457 -42.78 -36.72 -1.74
N GLN A 458 -41.81 -36.25 -2.51
CA GLN A 458 -40.39 -36.30 -2.13
C GLN A 458 -40.09 -35.53 -0.84
N PHE A 459 -40.79 -34.42 -0.62
CA PHE A 459 -40.55 -33.54 0.54
C PHE A 459 -41.55 -33.74 1.68
N THR A 460 -42.68 -34.38 1.41
CA THR A 460 -43.68 -34.69 2.43
C THR A 460 -43.14 -35.72 3.42
N GLY A 461 -43.19 -35.40 4.72
CA GLY A 461 -42.71 -36.28 5.80
C GLY A 461 -41.18 -36.31 5.97
N VAL A 462 -40.45 -35.43 5.29
CA VAL A 462 -39.02 -35.21 5.57
C VAL A 462 -38.88 -34.54 6.94
N ALA A 463 -37.97 -35.06 7.77
CA ALA A 463 -37.70 -34.48 9.08
C ALA A 463 -37.27 -33.01 8.96
N ASP A 464 -37.74 -32.15 9.86
CA ASP A 464 -37.51 -30.70 9.88
C ASP A 464 -38.20 -29.91 8.75
N VAL A 465 -39.08 -30.52 7.94
CA VAL A 465 -39.96 -29.78 7.01
C VAL A 465 -41.32 -29.56 7.68
N ALA A 466 -41.66 -28.31 8.00
CA ALA A 466 -42.93 -27.95 8.64
C ALA A 466 -44.09 -27.86 7.64
N ALA A 467 -43.81 -27.32 6.46
CA ALA A 467 -44.80 -27.16 5.39
C ALA A 467 -44.15 -27.31 4.01
N VAL A 468 -44.93 -27.86 3.09
CA VAL A 468 -44.59 -28.01 1.67
C VAL A 468 -45.68 -27.28 0.89
N SER A 469 -45.31 -26.32 0.05
CA SER A 469 -46.28 -25.67 -0.84
C SER A 469 -46.70 -26.64 -1.94
N LYS A 470 -47.81 -26.32 -2.63
CA LYS A 470 -48.09 -27.00 -3.89
C LYS A 470 -47.00 -26.68 -4.91
N ALA A 471 -46.68 -27.64 -5.77
CA ALA A 471 -45.77 -27.42 -6.88
C ALA A 471 -46.46 -26.58 -7.97
N ILE A 472 -45.79 -25.52 -8.43
CA ILE A 472 -46.34 -24.60 -9.43
C ILE A 472 -45.48 -24.70 -10.70
N PRO A 473 -46.04 -25.12 -11.85
CA PRO A 473 -45.32 -25.11 -13.11
C PRO A 473 -45.27 -23.69 -13.69
N ASN A 474 -44.23 -23.42 -14.49
CA ASN A 474 -44.14 -22.19 -15.26
C ASN A 474 -45.08 -22.21 -16.47
N GLN A 475 -45.22 -21.08 -17.16
CA GLN A 475 -46.11 -20.97 -18.32
C GLN A 475 -45.71 -21.89 -19.49
N ALA A 476 -44.41 -22.17 -19.64
CA ALA A 476 -43.89 -23.06 -20.69
C ALA A 476 -44.00 -24.55 -20.32
N LEU A 477 -44.42 -24.88 -19.09
CA LEU A 477 -44.57 -26.23 -18.55
C LEU A 477 -43.28 -27.08 -18.61
N ASP A 478 -42.13 -26.42 -18.59
CA ASP A 478 -40.81 -27.04 -18.67
C ASP A 478 -40.01 -26.87 -17.35
N MET A 479 -40.54 -26.08 -16.40
CA MET A 479 -39.99 -25.91 -15.06
C MET A 479 -41.10 -25.88 -14.01
N ALA A 480 -40.82 -26.38 -12.81
CA ALA A 480 -41.70 -26.23 -11.65
C ALA A 480 -40.93 -25.71 -10.43
N ILE A 481 -41.64 -25.00 -9.55
CA ILE A 481 -41.13 -24.57 -8.26
C ILE A 481 -41.96 -25.14 -7.12
N ILE A 482 -41.30 -25.42 -6.00
CA ILE A 482 -41.95 -25.81 -4.75
C ILE A 482 -41.21 -25.15 -3.58
N SER A 483 -41.96 -24.57 -2.64
CA SER A 483 -41.41 -23.91 -1.46
C SER A 483 -41.52 -24.85 -0.26
N LEU A 484 -40.42 -25.00 0.46
CA LEU A 484 -40.31 -25.81 1.67
C LEU A 484 -40.04 -24.87 2.85
N THR A 485 -40.89 -24.94 3.88
CA THR A 485 -40.69 -24.18 5.11
C THR A 485 -40.07 -25.11 6.16
N PRO A 486 -38.81 -24.87 6.59
CA PRO A 486 -38.20 -25.64 7.67
C PRO A 486 -38.94 -25.45 9.01
N SER A 487 -38.80 -26.39 9.94
CA SER A 487 -39.30 -26.23 11.31
C SER A 487 -38.30 -25.46 12.18
N SER A 488 -37.01 -25.52 11.83
CA SER A 488 -35.90 -24.85 12.52
C SER A 488 -35.49 -23.55 11.84
N ALA A 489 -34.75 -22.69 12.56
CA ALA A 489 -34.35 -21.36 12.08
C ALA A 489 -33.35 -21.43 10.91
N PRO A 490 -33.25 -20.40 10.04
CA PRO A 490 -32.37 -20.41 8.86
C PRO A 490 -30.89 -20.58 9.20
N ASP A 491 -30.48 -20.05 10.35
CA ASP A 491 -29.10 -20.08 10.87
C ASP A 491 -28.78 -21.32 11.71
N SER A 492 -29.69 -22.30 11.77
CA SER A 492 -29.53 -23.50 12.59
C SER A 492 -28.79 -24.64 11.87
N ASP A 493 -28.09 -25.45 12.66
CA ASP A 493 -27.42 -26.66 12.17
C ASP A 493 -28.44 -27.68 11.58
N ALA A 494 -29.68 -27.67 12.07
CA ALA A 494 -30.77 -28.52 11.61
C ALA A 494 -31.21 -28.16 10.18
N THR A 495 -31.44 -26.87 9.89
CA THR A 495 -31.74 -26.41 8.52
C THR A 495 -30.60 -26.69 7.55
N THR A 496 -29.35 -26.52 8.01
CA THR A 496 -28.16 -26.86 7.20
C THR A 496 -28.13 -28.35 6.86
N ALA A 497 -28.40 -29.21 7.84
CA ALA A 497 -28.50 -30.66 7.62
C ALA A 497 -29.69 -31.02 6.71
N LEU A 498 -30.82 -30.31 6.82
CA LEU A 498 -31.98 -30.49 5.96
C LEU A 498 -31.62 -30.22 4.49
N VAL A 499 -31.01 -29.07 4.18
CA VAL A 499 -30.58 -28.72 2.81
C VAL A 499 -29.63 -29.77 2.25
N LYS A 500 -28.61 -30.18 3.02
CA LYS A 500 -27.67 -31.25 2.61
C LYS A 500 -28.41 -32.56 2.35
N SER A 501 -29.33 -32.94 3.23
CA SER A 501 -30.12 -34.17 3.06
C SER A 501 -31.05 -34.16 1.85
N ILE A 502 -31.60 -33.00 1.48
CA ILE A 502 -32.42 -32.84 0.29
C ILE A 502 -31.55 -32.99 -0.96
N ARG A 503 -30.38 -32.36 -0.99
CA ARG A 503 -29.44 -32.44 -2.12
C ARG A 503 -28.87 -33.86 -2.29
N ASP A 504 -28.54 -34.54 -1.20
CA ASP A 504 -28.05 -35.92 -1.23
C ASP A 504 -29.07 -36.92 -1.83
N ARG A 505 -30.37 -36.60 -1.78
CA ARG A 505 -31.46 -37.42 -2.34
C ARG A 505 -31.75 -37.14 -3.81
N GLU A 506 -31.25 -36.04 -4.35
CA GLU A 506 -31.54 -35.58 -5.71
C GLU A 506 -31.13 -36.62 -6.77
N PRO A 507 -29.93 -37.23 -6.74
CA PRO A 507 -29.54 -38.18 -7.80
C PRO A 507 -30.41 -39.44 -7.83
N ALA A 508 -30.94 -39.85 -6.67
CA ALA A 508 -31.86 -40.97 -6.57
C ALA A 508 -33.25 -40.62 -7.11
N PHE A 509 -33.69 -39.38 -6.88
CA PHE A 509 -34.94 -38.84 -7.41
C PHE A 509 -34.88 -38.70 -8.94
N GLU A 510 -33.80 -38.13 -9.48
CA GLU A 510 -33.59 -37.98 -10.93
C GLU A 510 -33.65 -39.33 -11.63
N LYS A 511 -32.96 -40.33 -11.08
CA LYS A 511 -32.96 -41.69 -11.63
C LYS A 511 -34.35 -42.36 -11.62
N ALA A 512 -35.20 -42.04 -10.64
CA ALA A 512 -36.52 -42.65 -10.49
C ALA A 512 -37.58 -41.98 -11.38
N ASN A 513 -37.49 -40.66 -11.56
CA ASN A 513 -38.54 -39.87 -12.20
C ASN A 513 -38.15 -39.33 -13.59
N GLY A 514 -36.86 -39.37 -13.95
CA GLY A 514 -36.35 -38.89 -15.24
C GLY A 514 -36.11 -37.39 -15.32
N PHE A 515 -36.19 -36.68 -14.19
CA PHE A 515 -35.89 -35.25 -14.08
C PHE A 515 -35.31 -34.90 -12.71
N GLY A 516 -34.42 -33.90 -12.66
CA GLY A 516 -33.73 -33.46 -11.46
C GLY A 516 -34.37 -32.23 -10.80
N TYR A 517 -33.91 -31.91 -9.59
CA TYR A 517 -34.28 -30.70 -8.87
C TYR A 517 -33.05 -30.00 -8.28
N MET A 518 -33.18 -28.71 -7.94
CA MET A 518 -32.13 -27.92 -7.33
C MET A 518 -32.69 -27.10 -6.18
N VAL A 519 -31.93 -26.94 -5.11
CA VAL A 519 -32.33 -26.19 -3.91
C VAL A 519 -31.68 -24.82 -3.90
N THR A 520 -32.53 -23.81 -3.79
CA THR A 520 -32.20 -22.39 -3.65
C THR A 520 -33.04 -21.71 -2.57
N GLY A 521 -33.09 -20.38 -2.59
CA GLY A 521 -33.62 -19.55 -1.52
C GLY A 521 -32.49 -18.99 -0.65
N GLN A 522 -32.78 -17.92 0.09
CA GLN A 522 -31.78 -17.16 0.86
C GLN A 522 -30.97 -18.05 1.81
N THR A 523 -31.61 -19.01 2.47
CA THR A 523 -30.95 -19.97 3.36
C THR A 523 -29.99 -20.90 2.62
N ALA A 524 -30.41 -21.47 1.48
CA ALA A 524 -29.55 -22.34 0.69
C ALA A 524 -28.37 -21.57 0.08
N VAL A 525 -28.61 -20.34 -0.38
CA VAL A 525 -27.56 -19.41 -0.80
C VAL A 525 -26.57 -19.19 0.33
N ALA A 526 -27.04 -18.81 1.53
CA ALA A 526 -26.18 -18.57 2.70
C ALA A 526 -25.34 -19.80 3.11
N ILE A 527 -25.90 -21.01 3.01
CA ILE A 527 -25.18 -22.27 3.24
C ILE A 527 -24.09 -22.46 2.17
N ASP A 528 -24.41 -22.25 0.89
CA ASP A 528 -23.45 -22.36 -0.21
C ASP A 528 -22.32 -21.33 -0.10
N ILE A 529 -22.64 -20.09 0.30
CA ILE A 529 -21.64 -19.05 0.64
C ILE A 529 -20.71 -19.57 1.72
N SER A 530 -21.27 -20.10 2.80
CA SER A 530 -20.53 -20.54 3.98
C SER A 530 -19.62 -21.73 3.69
N ASP A 531 -20.12 -22.73 2.97
CA ASP A 531 -19.35 -23.92 2.58
C ASP A 531 -18.20 -23.51 1.61
N ARG A 532 -18.48 -22.67 0.61
CA ARG A 532 -17.46 -22.23 -0.36
C ARG A 532 -16.35 -21.39 0.30
N LEU A 533 -16.72 -20.47 1.19
CA LEU A 533 -15.75 -19.67 1.95
C LEU A 533 -14.93 -20.52 2.92
N SER A 534 -15.56 -21.48 3.59
CA SER A 534 -14.88 -22.39 4.51
C SER A 534 -13.83 -23.24 3.80
N HIS A 535 -14.16 -23.75 2.60
CA HIS A 535 -13.19 -24.47 1.76
C HIS A 535 -12.08 -23.57 1.21
N ALA A 536 -12.36 -22.28 1.00
CA ALA A 536 -11.38 -21.30 0.53
C ALA A 536 -10.38 -20.83 1.60
N LEU A 537 -10.71 -20.94 2.89
CA LEU A 537 -9.87 -20.45 3.99
C LEU A 537 -8.44 -21.00 3.95
N LEU A 538 -8.28 -22.30 3.77
CA LEU A 538 -6.96 -22.95 3.79
C LEU A 538 -6.12 -22.58 2.55
N PRO A 539 -6.65 -22.68 1.31
CA PRO A 539 -5.95 -22.16 0.13
C PRO A 539 -5.55 -20.69 0.26
N PHE A 540 -6.47 -19.84 0.75
CA PHE A 540 -6.20 -18.42 0.98
C PHE A 540 -5.05 -18.22 1.97
N ALA A 541 -5.12 -18.89 3.12
CA ALA A 541 -4.08 -18.84 4.15
C ALA A 541 -2.71 -19.25 3.58
N LEU A 542 -2.65 -20.35 2.82
CA LEU A 542 -1.41 -20.83 2.21
C LEU A 542 -0.82 -19.82 1.21
N VAL A 543 -1.65 -19.20 0.37
CA VAL A 543 -1.20 -18.21 -0.62
C VAL A 543 -0.68 -16.96 0.08
N VAL A 544 -1.46 -16.37 1.00
CA VAL A 544 -1.06 -15.13 1.69
C VAL A 544 0.17 -15.37 2.55
N VAL A 545 0.16 -16.43 3.37
CA VAL A 545 1.31 -16.78 4.21
C VAL A 545 2.54 -17.06 3.36
N GLY A 546 2.40 -17.85 2.29
CA GLY A 546 3.50 -18.20 1.41
C GLY A 546 4.13 -16.97 0.73
N LEU A 547 3.29 -16.14 0.12
CA LEU A 547 3.74 -14.92 -0.55
C LEU A 547 4.43 -13.95 0.42
N CYS A 548 3.96 -13.92 1.66
CA CYS A 548 4.55 -13.04 2.66
C CYS A 548 5.84 -13.60 3.29
N ILE A 549 5.97 -14.92 3.44
CA ILE A 549 7.26 -15.53 3.77
C ILE A 549 8.29 -15.14 2.71
N VAL A 550 7.94 -15.21 1.42
CA VAL A 550 8.82 -14.80 0.31
C VAL A 550 9.20 -13.33 0.45
N LEU A 551 8.22 -12.45 0.61
CA LEU A 551 8.42 -11.01 0.70
C LEU A 551 9.28 -10.62 1.92
N LEU A 552 9.05 -11.21 3.09
CA LEU A 552 9.85 -10.92 4.30
C LEU A 552 11.25 -11.53 4.23
N THR A 553 11.39 -12.68 3.57
CA THR A 553 12.71 -13.29 3.31
C THR A 553 13.55 -12.34 2.45
N MET A 554 12.92 -11.68 1.46
CA MET A 554 13.58 -10.67 0.63
C MET A 554 14.06 -9.46 1.43
N VAL A 555 13.27 -9.00 2.40
CA VAL A 555 13.57 -7.84 3.25
C VAL A 555 14.70 -8.13 4.24
N PHE A 556 14.48 -9.14 5.09
CA PHE A 556 15.36 -9.39 6.21
C PHE A 556 16.58 -10.21 5.82
N ARG A 557 16.60 -10.74 4.59
CA ARG A 557 17.60 -11.71 4.10
C ARG A 557 17.82 -12.79 5.17
N SER A 558 16.73 -13.31 5.71
CA SER A 558 16.70 -14.35 6.74
C SER A 558 15.48 -15.23 6.51
N LEU A 559 15.61 -16.53 6.77
CA LEU A 559 14.48 -17.47 6.74
C LEU A 559 13.82 -17.63 8.13
N ALA A 560 14.59 -17.49 9.20
CA ALA A 560 14.10 -17.67 10.56
C ALA A 560 13.18 -16.53 11.01
N VAL A 561 13.49 -15.29 10.60
CA VAL A 561 12.69 -14.11 10.94
C VAL A 561 11.29 -14.19 10.33
N PRO A 562 11.11 -14.44 9.02
CA PRO A 562 9.79 -14.65 8.42
C PRO A 562 9.02 -15.81 9.04
N LEU A 563 9.65 -16.98 9.21
CA LEU A 563 8.99 -18.17 9.78
C LEU A 563 8.44 -17.91 11.18
N THR A 564 9.27 -17.32 12.07
CA THR A 564 8.84 -17.02 13.44
C THR A 564 7.75 -15.94 13.49
N ALA A 565 7.82 -14.94 12.61
CA ALA A 565 6.78 -13.93 12.46
C ALA A 565 5.45 -14.55 12.01
N THR A 566 5.49 -15.38 10.96
CA THR A 566 4.31 -16.06 10.42
C THR A 566 3.67 -17.00 11.44
N LEU A 567 4.45 -17.82 12.14
CA LEU A 567 3.92 -18.74 13.16
C LEU A 567 3.29 -17.97 14.33
N GLY A 568 3.93 -16.87 14.76
CA GLY A 568 3.37 -15.96 15.75
C GLY A 568 2.04 -15.36 15.28
N PHE A 569 1.99 -14.89 14.04
CA PHE A 569 0.77 -14.37 13.42
C PHE A 569 -0.37 -15.41 13.40
N LEU A 570 -0.10 -16.66 12.99
CA LEU A 570 -1.12 -17.70 12.97
C LEU A 570 -1.68 -17.99 14.37
N LEU A 571 -0.85 -17.89 15.41
CA LEU A 571 -1.29 -17.96 16.81
C LEU A 571 -2.17 -16.75 17.19
N SER A 572 -1.82 -15.53 16.76
CA SER A 572 -2.63 -14.32 16.97
C SER A 572 -4.01 -14.44 16.31
N VAL A 573 -4.08 -14.94 15.07
CA VAL A 573 -5.34 -15.16 14.35
C VAL A 573 -6.19 -16.22 15.05
N GLY A 574 -5.59 -17.36 15.42
CA GLY A 574 -6.29 -18.41 16.16
C GLY A 574 -6.87 -17.89 17.48
N ALA A 575 -6.08 -17.11 18.23
CA ALA A 575 -6.54 -16.51 19.48
C ALA A 575 -7.62 -15.44 19.25
N SER A 576 -7.54 -14.65 18.17
CA SER A 576 -8.58 -13.70 17.77
C SER A 576 -9.90 -14.42 17.47
N PHE A 577 -9.87 -15.49 16.66
CA PHE A 577 -11.07 -16.31 16.39
C PHE A 577 -11.64 -16.94 17.65
N GLY A 578 -10.78 -17.35 18.59
CA GLY A 578 -11.23 -17.90 19.87
C GLY A 578 -11.90 -16.85 20.74
N VAL A 579 -11.39 -15.62 20.80
CA VAL A 579 -12.06 -14.52 21.52
C VAL A 579 -13.37 -14.13 20.84
N VAL A 580 -13.40 -14.03 19.51
CA VAL A 580 -14.64 -13.79 18.75
C VAL A 580 -15.66 -14.88 19.06
N THR A 581 -15.27 -16.16 19.05
CA THR A 581 -16.19 -17.26 19.38
C THR A 581 -16.68 -17.16 20.82
N ALA A 582 -15.80 -16.88 21.78
CA ALA A 582 -16.19 -16.72 23.18
C ALA A 582 -17.19 -15.58 23.38
N VAL A 583 -17.02 -14.46 22.67
CA VAL A 583 -17.91 -13.29 22.79
C VAL A 583 -19.22 -13.51 22.03
N PHE A 584 -19.14 -13.82 20.74
CA PHE A 584 -20.28 -13.78 19.82
C PHE A 584 -21.04 -15.10 19.70
N ASN A 585 -20.39 -16.25 19.94
CA ASN A 585 -21.06 -17.56 19.92
C ASN A 585 -21.40 -18.06 21.33
N TRP A 586 -20.54 -17.80 22.33
CA TRP A 586 -20.77 -18.26 23.72
C TRP A 586 -21.36 -17.17 24.64
N GLY A 587 -21.32 -15.90 24.24
CA GLY A 587 -21.93 -14.79 24.97
C GLY A 587 -21.08 -14.16 26.07
N TRP A 588 -19.76 -14.40 26.10
CA TRP A 588 -18.88 -13.78 27.10
C TRP A 588 -18.73 -12.28 26.84
N LEU A 589 -19.02 -11.44 27.85
CA LEU A 589 -19.03 -9.97 27.68
C LEU A 589 -19.97 -9.47 26.55
N ALA A 590 -21.01 -10.22 26.19
CA ALA A 590 -21.97 -9.83 25.16
C ALA A 590 -22.67 -8.49 25.52
N ASP A 591 -23.30 -8.39 26.70
CA ASP A 591 -24.05 -7.18 27.09
C ASP A 591 -23.19 -5.92 27.17
N PRO A 592 -21.99 -5.93 27.82
CA PRO A 592 -21.12 -4.76 27.88
C PRO A 592 -20.60 -4.27 26.51
N LEU A 593 -20.53 -5.17 25.52
CA LEU A 593 -20.09 -4.86 24.16
C LEU A 593 -21.25 -4.48 23.24
N GLY A 594 -22.49 -4.48 23.74
CA GLY A 594 -23.68 -4.20 22.94
C GLY A 594 -23.98 -5.30 21.92
N VAL A 595 -23.68 -6.56 22.26
CA VAL A 595 -24.04 -7.71 21.40
C VAL A 595 -25.51 -8.05 21.67
N GLU A 596 -26.38 -7.67 20.75
CA GLU A 596 -27.84 -7.81 20.90
C GLU A 596 -28.30 -9.28 20.84
N LYS A 597 -27.65 -10.09 19.98
CA LYS A 597 -27.92 -11.51 19.84
C LYS A 597 -26.63 -12.29 19.63
N VAL A 598 -26.43 -13.32 20.45
CA VAL A 598 -25.34 -14.29 20.35
C VAL A 598 -25.72 -15.36 19.31
N GLY A 599 -24.80 -15.73 18.43
CA GLY A 599 -25.04 -16.72 17.38
C GLY A 599 -23.85 -16.89 16.43
N PRO A 600 -24.06 -17.50 15.24
CA PRO A 600 -23.00 -17.64 14.25
C PRO A 600 -22.56 -16.28 13.71
N VAL A 601 -21.28 -16.20 13.34
CA VAL A 601 -20.65 -14.98 12.83
C VAL A 601 -20.64 -14.99 11.31
N ILE A 602 -20.49 -13.83 10.67
CA ILE A 602 -20.47 -13.74 9.21
C ILE A 602 -19.38 -14.60 8.56
N SER A 603 -19.75 -15.40 7.54
CA SER A 603 -18.90 -16.45 6.97
C SER A 603 -17.57 -16.00 6.37
N PHE A 604 -17.45 -14.76 5.88
CA PHE A 604 -16.18 -14.24 5.33
C PHE A 604 -15.32 -13.51 6.37
N MET A 605 -15.77 -13.36 7.62
CA MET A 605 -14.99 -12.74 8.70
C MET A 605 -13.61 -13.40 8.87
N PRO A 606 -13.46 -14.74 8.89
CA PRO A 606 -12.13 -15.33 9.10
C PRO A 606 -11.14 -15.02 7.98
N ILE A 607 -11.60 -14.98 6.72
CA ILE A 607 -10.76 -14.60 5.57
C ILE A 607 -10.31 -13.15 5.73
N LEU A 608 -11.23 -12.23 6.03
CA LEU A 608 -10.90 -10.80 6.14
C LEU A 608 -10.03 -10.48 7.35
N VAL A 609 -10.38 -11.02 8.53
CA VAL A 609 -9.57 -10.84 9.74
C VAL A 609 -8.16 -11.36 9.50
N MET A 610 -8.01 -12.53 8.88
CA MET A 610 -6.70 -13.06 8.54
C MET A 610 -5.95 -12.15 7.55
N ALA A 611 -6.58 -11.72 6.46
CA ALA A 611 -5.96 -10.86 5.45
C ALA A 611 -5.46 -9.54 6.03
N VAL A 612 -6.34 -8.88 6.80
CA VAL A 612 -6.10 -7.56 7.39
C VAL A 612 -5.10 -7.66 8.53
N LEU A 613 -5.31 -8.56 9.50
CA LEU A 613 -4.35 -8.73 10.60
C LEU A 613 -2.98 -9.09 10.06
N PHE A 614 -2.91 -9.88 8.99
CA PHE A 614 -1.62 -10.22 8.39
C PHE A 614 -0.90 -8.97 7.93
N GLY A 615 -1.54 -8.18 7.07
CA GLY A 615 -0.97 -6.94 6.56
C GLY A 615 -0.53 -6.00 7.68
N LEU A 616 -1.42 -5.74 8.65
CA LEU A 616 -1.15 -4.80 9.75
C LEU A 616 -0.06 -5.30 10.70
N ALA A 617 -0.01 -6.60 10.97
CA ALA A 617 0.98 -7.18 11.87
C ALA A 617 2.40 -7.00 11.31
N MET A 618 2.58 -7.20 10.00
CA MET A 618 3.93 -7.25 9.43
C MET A 618 4.70 -5.93 9.55
N ASP A 619 3.98 -4.81 9.57
CA ASP A 619 4.53 -3.45 9.61
C ASP A 619 5.44 -3.25 10.84
N TYR A 620 4.98 -3.70 12.00
CA TYR A 620 5.76 -3.63 13.22
C TYR A 620 6.91 -4.63 13.27
N GLN A 621 6.84 -5.76 12.54
CA GLN A 621 7.98 -6.69 12.44
C GLN A 621 9.13 -5.99 11.78
N VAL A 622 8.84 -5.29 10.67
CA VAL A 622 9.82 -4.50 9.94
C VAL A 622 10.41 -3.46 10.86
N PHE A 623 9.62 -2.62 11.51
CA PHE A 623 10.18 -1.59 12.40
C PHE A 623 10.99 -2.11 13.59
N LEU A 624 10.58 -3.24 14.19
CA LEU A 624 11.25 -3.80 15.35
C LEU A 624 12.53 -4.55 14.94
N VAL A 625 12.40 -5.48 13.99
CA VAL A 625 13.48 -6.39 13.60
C VAL A 625 14.53 -5.68 12.75
N THR A 626 14.14 -4.74 11.88
CA THR A 626 15.12 -3.92 11.13
C THR A 626 16.03 -3.19 12.10
N ARG A 627 15.50 -2.62 13.18
CA ARG A 627 16.32 -1.92 14.17
C ARG A 627 17.22 -2.86 14.98
N MET A 628 16.73 -4.06 15.30
CA MET A 628 17.57 -5.11 15.89
C MET A 628 18.70 -5.53 14.94
N ARG A 629 18.42 -5.60 13.64
CA ARG A 629 19.38 -5.94 12.60
C ARG A 629 20.44 -4.85 12.43
N GLU A 630 20.06 -3.58 12.41
CA GLU A 630 20.97 -2.43 12.36
C GLU A 630 22.00 -2.50 13.49
N ASP A 631 21.56 -2.75 14.73
CA ASP A 631 22.45 -2.89 15.87
C ASP A 631 23.31 -4.16 15.79
N TYR A 632 22.78 -5.25 15.24
CA TYR A 632 23.52 -6.51 15.07
C TYR A 632 24.63 -6.39 14.02
N ILE A 633 24.38 -5.74 12.88
CA ILE A 633 25.39 -5.49 11.85
C ILE A 633 26.55 -4.68 12.43
N LYS A 634 26.26 -3.70 13.29
CA LYS A 634 27.28 -2.82 13.91
C LYS A 634 28.07 -3.49 15.04
N THR A 635 27.44 -4.37 15.82
CA THR A 635 28.02 -4.88 17.07
C THR A 635 28.38 -6.36 17.06
N GLY A 636 27.72 -7.16 16.23
CA GLY A 636 27.83 -8.62 16.21
C GLY A 636 27.23 -9.35 17.43
N ASP A 637 26.57 -8.65 18.35
CA ASP A 637 26.00 -9.23 19.59
C ASP A 637 24.48 -9.39 19.48
N ALA A 638 24.01 -10.55 19.05
CA ALA A 638 22.59 -10.80 18.80
C ALA A 638 21.68 -10.51 20.01
N HIS A 639 22.08 -10.90 21.22
CA HIS A 639 21.23 -10.74 22.40
C HIS A 639 21.10 -9.26 22.77
N ARG A 640 22.22 -8.53 22.72
CA ARG A 640 22.20 -7.10 23.02
C ARG A 640 21.44 -6.30 21.96
N SER A 641 21.61 -6.63 20.69
CA SER A 641 20.89 -5.96 19.59
C SER A 641 19.37 -6.15 19.68
N VAL A 642 18.89 -7.30 20.19
CA VAL A 642 17.46 -7.51 20.47
C VAL A 642 16.96 -6.52 21.54
N ILE A 643 17.71 -6.32 22.62
CA ILE A 643 17.32 -5.42 23.72
C ILE A 643 17.38 -3.95 23.29
N ASP A 644 18.51 -3.54 22.72
CA ASP A 644 18.77 -2.14 22.32
C ASP A 644 17.80 -1.73 21.21
N GLY A 645 17.66 -2.55 20.15
CA GLY A 645 16.71 -2.33 19.06
C GLY A 645 15.26 -2.30 19.53
N PHE A 646 14.86 -3.20 20.44
CA PHE A 646 13.51 -3.20 21.02
C PHE A 646 13.20 -1.90 21.75
N THR A 647 14.08 -1.47 22.67
CA THR A 647 13.80 -0.32 23.54
C THR A 647 13.61 0.98 22.77
N ALA A 648 14.28 1.10 21.62
CA ALA A 648 14.24 2.28 20.78
C ALA A 648 12.95 2.39 19.95
N SER A 649 12.32 1.26 19.59
CA SER A 649 11.07 1.22 18.80
C SER A 649 9.81 0.98 19.64
N ALA A 650 9.93 0.38 20.83
CA ALA A 650 8.79 -0.05 21.65
C ALA A 650 7.76 1.06 21.97
N ARG A 651 8.17 2.32 22.14
CA ARG A 651 7.22 3.42 22.42
C ARG A 651 6.24 3.64 21.27
N VAL A 652 6.77 3.68 20.05
CA VAL A 652 6.00 3.99 18.86
C VAL A 652 5.07 2.83 18.56
N VAL A 653 5.59 1.60 18.62
CA VAL A 653 4.79 0.38 18.42
C VAL A 653 3.66 0.26 19.46
N THR A 654 3.92 0.56 20.74
CA THR A 654 2.86 0.55 21.77
C THR A 654 1.76 1.55 21.44
N ALA A 655 2.13 2.78 21.09
CA ALA A 655 1.16 3.82 20.73
C ALA A 655 0.34 3.41 19.50
N ALA A 656 1.01 2.96 18.45
CA ALA A 656 0.41 2.47 17.22
C ALA A 656 -0.61 1.35 17.48
N SER A 657 -0.22 0.32 18.25
CA SER A 657 -1.11 -0.80 18.58
C SER A 657 -2.34 -0.39 19.38
N LEU A 658 -2.19 0.57 20.32
CA LEU A 658 -3.32 1.05 21.13
C LEU A 658 -4.26 1.93 20.31
N ILE A 659 -3.73 2.70 19.36
CA ILE A 659 -4.52 3.49 18.42
C ILE A 659 -5.32 2.57 17.51
N MET A 660 -4.68 1.60 16.84
CA MET A 660 -5.39 0.65 15.98
C MET A 660 -6.43 -0.14 16.76
N PHE A 661 -6.10 -0.61 17.97
CA PHE A 661 -7.07 -1.24 18.86
C PHE A 661 -8.27 -0.32 19.13
N SER A 662 -8.04 0.96 19.45
CA SER A 662 -9.13 1.90 19.75
C SER A 662 -10.00 2.21 18.54
N VAL A 663 -9.41 2.31 17.34
CA VAL A 663 -10.12 2.51 16.08
C VAL A 663 -10.99 1.30 15.75
N PHE A 664 -10.44 0.09 15.79
CA PHE A 664 -11.25 -1.11 15.52
C PHE A 664 -12.30 -1.32 16.62
N ALA A 665 -11.94 -1.11 17.89
CA ALA A 665 -12.86 -1.26 19.00
C ALA A 665 -14.01 -0.24 18.97
N SER A 666 -13.86 0.94 18.34
CA SER A 666 -14.97 1.89 18.23
C SER A 666 -16.06 1.45 17.26
N PHE A 667 -15.78 0.51 16.35
CA PHE A 667 -16.78 -0.09 15.46
C PHE A 667 -17.49 -1.31 16.08
N VAL A 668 -17.11 -1.70 17.31
CA VAL A 668 -17.76 -2.81 18.02
C VAL A 668 -19.09 -2.35 18.63
N PRO A 669 -19.16 -1.31 19.48
CA PRO A 669 -20.45 -0.76 19.89
C PRO A 669 -21.19 -0.22 18.67
N GLY A 670 -22.44 -0.61 18.47
CA GLY A 670 -23.31 -0.10 17.38
C GLY A 670 -23.00 -0.57 15.96
N GLY A 671 -21.95 -1.38 15.78
CA GLY A 671 -21.77 -2.14 14.55
C GLY A 671 -22.89 -3.17 14.39
N GLY A 672 -23.46 -3.30 13.19
CA GLY A 672 -24.41 -4.38 12.90
C GLY A 672 -23.77 -5.77 12.99
N ALA A 673 -24.58 -6.82 12.82
CA ALA A 673 -24.18 -8.22 12.93
C ALA A 673 -22.96 -8.63 12.08
N VAL A 674 -22.71 -7.89 11.00
CA VAL A 674 -21.54 -8.06 10.11
C VAL A 674 -20.29 -7.37 10.65
N LEU A 675 -20.42 -6.11 11.07
CA LEU A 675 -19.28 -5.25 11.41
C LEU A 675 -18.72 -5.55 12.79
N GLN A 676 -19.60 -5.83 13.76
CA GLN A 676 -19.21 -5.96 15.16
C GLN A 676 -18.24 -7.14 15.41
N PRO A 677 -18.49 -8.37 14.90
CA PRO A 677 -17.54 -9.48 15.06
C PRO A 677 -16.23 -9.27 14.29
N LEU A 678 -16.32 -8.64 13.12
CA LEU A 678 -15.17 -8.32 12.28
C LEU A 678 -14.24 -7.31 12.96
N ALA A 679 -14.80 -6.19 13.42
CA ALA A 679 -14.09 -5.16 14.17
C ALA A 679 -13.52 -5.70 15.49
N GLY A 680 -14.30 -6.52 16.21
CA GLY A 680 -13.86 -7.17 17.44
C GLY A 680 -12.67 -8.12 17.22
N GLY A 681 -12.74 -8.95 16.18
CA GLY A 681 -11.65 -9.84 15.79
C GLY A 681 -10.38 -9.09 15.41
N LEU A 682 -10.51 -7.99 14.67
CA LEU A 682 -9.38 -7.13 14.31
C LEU A 682 -8.77 -6.43 15.54
N ALA A 683 -9.60 -5.84 16.40
CA ALA A 683 -9.15 -5.15 17.61
C ALA A 683 -8.35 -6.09 18.52
N VAL A 684 -8.93 -7.24 18.85
CA VAL A 684 -8.28 -8.24 19.71
C VAL A 684 -7.06 -8.84 19.04
N GLY A 685 -7.15 -9.16 17.74
CA GLY A 685 -6.04 -9.72 16.98
C GLY A 685 -4.83 -8.81 16.95
N VAL A 686 -5.02 -7.51 16.70
CA VAL A 686 -3.95 -6.50 16.74
C VAL A 686 -3.35 -6.40 18.15
N LEU A 687 -4.17 -6.39 19.19
CA LEU A 687 -3.71 -6.29 20.57
C LEU A 687 -2.85 -7.51 20.97
N ILE A 688 -3.33 -8.71 20.66
CA ILE A 688 -2.60 -9.95 20.90
C ILE A 688 -1.29 -9.98 20.12
N ASP A 689 -1.35 -9.64 18.83
CA ASP A 689 -0.17 -9.65 17.98
C ASP A 689 0.89 -8.65 18.46
N ALA A 690 0.50 -7.41 18.77
CA ALA A 690 1.43 -6.39 19.21
C ALA A 690 2.09 -6.75 20.55
N PHE A 691 1.32 -7.15 21.56
CA PHE A 691 1.86 -7.31 22.92
C PHE A 691 2.38 -8.73 23.21
N LEU A 692 1.61 -9.77 22.86
CA LEU A 692 1.98 -11.16 23.18
C LEU A 692 2.94 -11.72 22.14
N VAL A 693 2.70 -11.48 20.85
CA VAL A 693 3.59 -12.00 19.81
C VAL A 693 4.81 -11.10 19.66
N ARG A 694 4.62 -9.85 19.27
CA ARG A 694 5.72 -9.01 18.81
C ARG A 694 6.57 -8.42 19.91
N MET A 695 5.97 -8.04 21.03
CA MET A 695 6.74 -7.51 22.17
C MET A 695 7.26 -8.58 23.12
N THR A 696 6.77 -9.82 23.01
CA THR A 696 7.09 -10.88 23.98
C THR A 696 7.65 -12.14 23.31
N LEU A 697 6.88 -12.79 22.41
CA LEU A 697 7.32 -14.01 21.72
C LEU A 697 8.50 -13.79 20.77
N ILE A 698 8.45 -12.77 19.92
CA ILE A 698 9.49 -12.51 18.91
C ILE A 698 10.85 -12.19 19.54
N PRO A 699 10.99 -11.27 20.52
CA PRO A 699 12.27 -11.05 21.20
C PRO A 699 12.81 -12.30 21.88
N ALA A 700 11.93 -13.12 22.49
CA ALA A 700 12.34 -14.37 23.11
C ALA A 700 12.85 -15.40 22.08
N LEU A 701 12.16 -15.55 20.93
CA LEU A 701 12.59 -16.40 19.83
C LEU A 701 13.91 -15.94 19.22
N MET A 702 14.08 -14.62 19.02
CA MET A 702 15.33 -14.05 18.52
C MET A 702 16.49 -14.26 19.50
N ALA A 703 16.26 -14.07 20.80
CA ALA A 703 17.25 -14.37 21.83
C ALA A 703 17.62 -15.87 21.88
N LEU A 704 16.66 -16.77 21.63
CA LEU A 704 16.89 -18.22 21.59
C LEU A 704 17.69 -18.65 20.34
N LEU A 705 17.38 -18.05 19.18
CA LEU A 705 18.03 -18.34 17.91
C LEU A 705 19.44 -17.73 17.82
N GLY A 706 19.69 -16.61 18.50
CA GLY A 706 20.97 -15.90 18.49
C GLY A 706 21.42 -15.55 17.06
N ASP A 707 22.70 -15.76 16.76
CA ASP A 707 23.29 -15.46 15.44
C ASP A 707 22.64 -16.26 14.30
N ARG A 708 22.00 -17.40 14.59
CA ARG A 708 21.31 -18.20 13.57
C ARG A 708 20.07 -17.50 13.02
N ALA A 709 19.48 -16.57 13.78
CA ALA A 709 18.32 -15.80 13.35
C ALA A 709 18.59 -14.98 12.09
N TRP A 710 19.85 -14.62 11.83
CA TRP A 710 20.25 -13.68 10.77
C TRP A 710 20.91 -14.36 9.57
N ARG A 711 20.96 -15.70 9.53
CA ARG A 711 21.64 -16.45 8.46
C ARG A 711 20.70 -16.72 7.28
N LEU A 712 21.21 -16.49 6.07
CA LEU A 712 20.60 -16.93 4.82
C LEU A 712 21.45 -18.03 4.16
N PRO A 713 20.84 -19.08 3.59
CA PRO A 713 21.58 -20.04 2.76
C PRO A 713 22.22 -19.34 1.55
N ARG A 714 23.49 -19.66 1.25
CA ARG A 714 24.27 -19.01 0.17
C ARG A 714 23.63 -19.09 -1.22
N TRP A 715 22.85 -20.14 -1.51
CA TRP A 715 22.15 -20.28 -2.78
C TRP A 715 20.98 -19.29 -2.89
N LEU A 716 20.27 -19.06 -1.79
CA LEU A 716 19.14 -18.14 -1.73
C LEU A 716 19.64 -16.69 -1.73
N ASP A 717 20.76 -16.43 -1.06
CA ASP A 717 21.41 -15.11 -1.03
C ASP A 717 21.85 -14.60 -2.42
N ARG A 718 22.08 -15.50 -3.39
CA ARG A 718 22.38 -15.14 -4.78
C ARG A 718 21.15 -14.77 -5.60
N ILE A 719 19.98 -15.27 -5.23
CA ILE A 719 18.72 -15.11 -5.98
C ILE A 719 17.92 -13.92 -5.44
N VAL A 720 17.98 -13.70 -4.13
CA VAL A 720 17.19 -12.66 -3.45
C VAL A 720 17.72 -11.25 -3.83
N PRO A 721 16.86 -10.36 -4.38
CA PRO A 721 17.26 -8.99 -4.70
C PRO A 721 17.53 -8.17 -3.44
N ASN A 722 18.45 -7.21 -3.50
CA ASN A 722 18.71 -6.29 -2.39
C ASN A 722 17.73 -5.11 -2.42
N VAL A 723 16.83 -5.03 -1.45
CA VAL A 723 15.87 -3.92 -1.31
C VAL A 723 16.35 -2.99 -0.19
N ASP A 724 16.77 -1.78 -0.55
CA ASP A 724 17.13 -0.74 0.44
C ASP A 724 15.85 -0.19 1.10
N ILE A 725 15.54 -0.71 2.29
CA ILE A 725 14.41 -0.32 3.15
C ILE A 725 14.86 0.65 4.25
N GLU A 726 16.13 0.56 4.66
CA GLU A 726 16.71 1.34 5.75
C GLU A 726 17.11 2.77 5.30
N GLY A 727 17.23 2.99 3.98
CA GLY A 727 17.70 4.24 3.41
C GLY A 727 19.21 4.39 3.54
N GLU A 728 19.94 3.27 3.54
CA GLU A 728 21.41 3.25 3.56
C GLU A 728 21.97 4.04 2.38
N THR A 729 21.35 3.89 1.21
CA THR A 729 21.69 4.63 -0.01
C THR A 729 21.42 6.15 0.14
N VAL A 730 20.51 6.56 1.03
CA VAL A 730 20.26 7.99 1.31
C VAL A 730 21.28 8.54 2.29
N HIS A 731 21.74 7.73 3.25
CA HIS A 731 22.86 8.10 4.10
C HIS A 731 24.15 8.25 3.28
N GLU A 732 24.44 7.31 2.39
CA GLU A 732 25.55 7.43 1.44
C GLU A 732 25.42 8.66 0.54
N LEU A 733 24.20 9.00 0.08
CA LEU A 733 23.93 10.22 -0.67
C LEU A 733 24.22 11.49 0.15
N LEU A 734 23.75 11.54 1.39
CA LEU A 734 23.94 12.70 2.26
C LEU A 734 25.41 12.86 2.66
N ASP A 735 26.09 11.75 2.94
CA ASP A 735 27.52 11.74 3.21
C ASP A 735 28.29 12.20 1.97
N ALA A 736 27.93 11.71 0.78
CA ALA A 736 28.54 12.16 -0.48
C ALA A 736 28.26 13.64 -0.79
N ARG A 737 27.09 14.19 -0.43
CA ARG A 737 26.75 15.61 -0.62
C ARG A 737 27.31 16.54 0.46
N GLY A 738 27.56 16.04 1.66
CA GLY A 738 28.11 16.80 2.79
C GLY A 738 29.63 16.71 2.90
N TRP A 739 30.27 15.97 2.00
CA TRP A 739 31.70 15.80 1.93
C TRP A 739 32.35 16.98 1.20
N HIS A 740 33.35 17.61 1.84
CA HIS A 740 34.17 18.68 1.27
C HIS A 740 35.65 18.45 1.62
N PRO A 741 36.58 18.55 0.65
CA PRO A 741 37.99 18.19 0.84
C PRO A 741 38.70 19.03 1.92
N GLU A 742 38.39 20.33 2.06
CA GLU A 742 39.08 21.21 3.01
C GLU A 742 38.75 20.95 4.50
N THR A 743 37.67 20.20 4.80
CA THR A 743 37.25 19.98 6.20
C THR A 743 37.63 18.62 6.76
N GLY A 744 38.10 17.67 5.94
CA GLY A 744 38.59 16.34 6.36
C GLY A 744 37.61 15.51 7.21
N ALA A 745 36.39 15.99 7.43
CA ALA A 745 35.38 15.42 8.30
C ALA A 745 34.02 15.80 7.72
N ALA A 746 33.21 14.79 7.41
CA ALA A 746 31.78 14.99 7.17
C ALA A 746 31.23 15.80 8.35
N THR A 747 30.86 17.06 8.11
CA THR A 747 30.26 17.90 9.15
C THR A 747 28.81 17.47 9.33
N ALA A 748 28.63 16.34 10.01
CA ALA A 748 27.35 15.94 10.53
C ALA A 748 26.92 16.94 11.61
N GLY A 749 26.24 18.03 11.22
CA GLY A 749 25.35 18.77 12.11
C GLY A 749 25.59 20.27 12.33
N SER A 750 26.45 20.96 11.59
CA SER A 750 26.58 22.42 11.72
C SER A 750 26.42 23.13 10.38
N ALA A 751 25.33 23.87 10.23
CA ALA A 751 25.21 24.87 9.17
C ALA A 751 26.34 25.89 9.33
N PRO A 752 27.04 26.30 8.25
CA PRO A 752 28.08 27.32 8.35
C PRO A 752 27.48 28.64 8.83
N ASP A 753 28.17 29.32 9.75
CA ASP A 753 27.84 30.68 10.15
C ASP A 753 28.01 31.62 8.95
N ALA A 754 26.93 32.32 8.58
CA ALA A 754 26.86 33.19 7.40
C ALA A 754 27.63 34.52 7.53
N ALA A 755 28.66 34.60 8.39
CA ALA A 755 29.27 35.86 8.80
C ALA A 755 30.77 36.02 8.46
N ASP A 756 31.42 35.00 7.89
CA ASP A 756 32.82 35.12 7.44
C ASP A 756 32.88 35.24 5.90
N PRO A 757 33.41 36.31 5.30
CA PRO A 757 33.48 36.48 3.84
C PRO A 757 34.67 35.74 3.18
N SER A 758 35.47 34.98 3.93
CA SER A 758 36.75 34.43 3.43
C SER A 758 36.68 33.13 2.61
N TRP A 759 35.48 32.59 2.33
CA TRP A 759 35.28 31.31 1.59
C TRP A 759 34.92 31.48 0.11
N ALA A 760 35.00 32.68 -0.45
CA ALA A 760 34.63 32.94 -1.85
C ALA A 760 35.69 32.47 -2.87
N GLN A 761 36.21 31.26 -2.72
CA GLN A 761 36.74 30.54 -3.88
C GLN A 761 35.53 30.03 -4.69
N PRO A 762 35.54 30.16 -6.04
CA PRO A 762 34.54 29.48 -6.85
C PRO A 762 34.62 27.98 -6.55
N ALA A 763 33.50 27.37 -6.16
CA ALA A 763 33.48 25.94 -5.86
C ALA A 763 34.09 25.16 -7.03
N PRO A 764 34.95 24.15 -6.78
CA PRO A 764 35.50 23.32 -7.83
C PRO A 764 34.38 22.72 -8.70
N SER A 765 34.62 22.65 -10.01
CA SER A 765 33.74 21.99 -10.96
C SER A 765 33.83 20.47 -10.87
N ILE A 766 34.94 19.92 -10.41
CA ILE A 766 35.18 18.49 -10.27
C ILE A 766 36.02 18.27 -9.01
N GLU A 767 35.50 17.49 -8.09
CA GLU A 767 36.20 17.03 -6.87
C GLU A 767 36.15 15.51 -6.83
N ALA A 768 37.31 14.86 -6.76
CA ALA A 768 37.43 13.43 -6.59
C ALA A 768 38.47 13.10 -5.51
N ARG A 769 38.17 12.16 -4.61
CA ARG A 769 39.14 11.63 -3.64
C ARG A 769 39.02 10.13 -3.49
N ASP A 770 40.17 9.45 -3.47
CA ASP A 770 40.29 7.99 -3.50
C ASP A 770 39.40 7.34 -4.59
N LEU A 771 39.18 8.06 -5.70
CA LEU A 771 38.27 7.63 -6.76
C LEU A 771 38.87 6.43 -7.46
N THR A 772 38.19 5.29 -7.38
CA THR A 772 38.56 4.10 -8.14
C THR A 772 37.60 3.88 -9.30
N VAL A 773 38.18 3.60 -10.46
CA VAL A 773 37.47 3.24 -11.69
C VAL A 773 38.12 1.95 -12.21
N ALA A 774 37.38 1.09 -12.90
CA ALA A 774 37.94 -0.20 -13.30
C ALA A 774 39.19 -0.02 -14.18
N GLY A 775 40.26 -0.71 -13.81
CA GLY A 775 41.55 -0.63 -14.50
C GLY A 775 42.45 0.55 -14.13
N LEU A 776 42.09 1.38 -13.13
CA LEU A 776 42.90 2.49 -12.61
C LEU A 776 43.17 2.35 -11.11
N SER A 777 44.31 2.89 -10.66
CA SER A 777 44.60 3.14 -9.24
C SER A 777 43.69 4.25 -8.68
N PRO A 778 43.53 4.39 -7.36
CA PRO A 778 42.77 5.49 -6.77
C PRO A 778 43.31 6.87 -7.24
N ILE A 779 42.40 7.78 -7.60
CA ILE A 779 42.73 9.09 -8.15
C ILE A 779 42.12 10.19 -7.28
N ASP A 780 42.92 11.21 -6.99
CA ASP A 780 42.47 12.47 -6.41
C ASP A 780 42.46 13.54 -7.51
N LEU A 781 41.35 14.28 -7.64
CA LEU A 781 41.17 15.35 -8.63
C LEU A 781 40.54 16.56 -7.96
N ASP A 782 41.01 17.75 -8.31
CA ASP A 782 40.41 19.02 -7.91
C ASP A 782 40.58 20.01 -9.07
N THR A 783 39.47 20.44 -9.67
CA THR A 783 39.46 21.31 -10.86
C THR A 783 38.38 22.37 -10.74
N ALA A 784 38.69 23.63 -11.05
CA ALA A 784 37.73 24.74 -11.02
C ALA A 784 36.82 24.78 -12.26
N VAL A 785 35.73 25.55 -12.20
CA VAL A 785 34.83 25.78 -13.35
C VAL A 785 35.54 26.57 -14.44
N GLY A 786 35.52 26.07 -15.68
CA GLY A 786 36.11 26.72 -16.87
C GLY A 786 37.54 26.26 -17.21
N ASP A 787 38.16 25.49 -16.32
CA ASP A 787 39.52 24.96 -16.50
C ASP A 787 39.56 23.76 -17.46
N VAL A 788 40.77 23.44 -17.92
CA VAL A 788 41.04 22.28 -18.78
C VAL A 788 41.77 21.22 -17.97
N LEU A 789 41.19 20.03 -17.84
CA LEU A 789 41.81 18.88 -17.17
C LEU A 789 42.27 17.86 -18.22
N LEU A 790 43.58 17.68 -18.32
CA LEU A 790 44.23 16.70 -19.17
C LEU A 790 44.50 15.42 -18.40
N LEU A 791 43.84 14.33 -18.78
CA LEU A 791 43.99 12.99 -18.19
C LEU A 791 44.91 12.16 -19.09
N ALA A 792 46.17 12.01 -18.70
CA ALA A 792 47.20 11.35 -19.49
C ALA A 792 47.57 9.97 -18.93
N GLY A 793 47.91 9.01 -19.79
CA GLY A 793 48.35 7.68 -19.36
C GLY A 793 47.22 6.62 -19.36
N ALA A 794 47.51 5.43 -18.82
CA ALA A 794 46.62 4.26 -18.78
C ALA A 794 46.17 3.69 -20.16
N PRO A 795 45.57 2.48 -20.21
CA PRO A 795 44.95 1.95 -21.44
C PRO A 795 43.75 2.78 -21.88
N ALA A 796 43.46 2.82 -23.19
CA ALA A 796 42.32 3.57 -23.74
C ALA A 796 40.99 3.22 -23.05
N SER A 797 40.72 1.92 -22.83
CA SER A 797 39.50 1.47 -22.13
C SER A 797 39.33 2.09 -20.74
N ALA A 798 40.42 2.26 -19.99
CA ALA A 798 40.40 2.82 -18.64
C ALA A 798 40.17 4.34 -18.65
N ARG A 799 40.74 5.05 -19.64
CA ARG A 799 40.47 6.49 -19.84
C ARG A 799 39.03 6.76 -20.26
N THR A 800 38.49 5.97 -21.19
CA THR A 800 37.07 6.06 -21.59
C THR A 800 36.17 5.86 -20.37
N GLU A 801 36.49 4.88 -19.51
CA GLU A 801 35.70 4.56 -18.33
C GLU A 801 35.77 5.68 -17.27
N LEU A 802 36.95 6.28 -17.08
CA LEU A 802 37.12 7.46 -16.20
C LEU A 802 36.32 8.65 -16.73
N LEU A 803 36.45 9.00 -18.01
CA LEU A 803 35.68 10.08 -18.62
C LEU A 803 34.17 9.81 -18.51
N ALA A 804 33.72 8.60 -18.80
CA ALA A 804 32.33 8.18 -18.64
C ALA A 804 31.86 8.33 -17.19
N THR A 805 32.72 8.04 -16.20
CA THR A 805 32.42 8.21 -14.79
C THR A 805 32.28 9.68 -14.42
N LEU A 806 33.22 10.53 -14.87
CA LEU A 806 33.22 11.98 -14.62
C LEU A 806 32.03 12.73 -15.26
N VAL A 807 31.45 12.22 -16.35
CA VAL A 807 30.20 12.77 -16.94
C VAL A 807 28.93 12.05 -16.47
N GLY A 808 29.04 11.16 -15.46
CA GLY A 808 27.91 10.42 -14.90
C GLY A 808 27.33 9.32 -15.80
N ARG A 809 28.00 8.93 -16.88
CA ARG A 809 27.61 7.84 -17.81
C ARG A 809 28.06 6.46 -17.31
N ALA A 810 29.09 6.38 -16.47
CA ALA A 810 29.52 5.19 -15.73
C ALA A 810 29.47 5.42 -14.21
N ARG A 811 29.55 4.34 -13.42
CA ARG A 811 29.55 4.41 -11.95
C ARG A 811 30.97 4.23 -11.41
N PRO A 812 31.41 5.00 -10.40
CA PRO A 812 32.68 4.76 -9.73
C PRO A 812 32.64 3.40 -9.00
N VAL A 813 33.81 2.78 -8.85
CA VAL A 813 33.98 1.52 -8.11
C VAL A 813 34.05 1.79 -6.60
N SER A 814 34.75 2.85 -6.19
CA SER A 814 34.81 3.39 -4.82
C SER A 814 35.33 4.84 -4.83
N GLY A 815 35.32 5.51 -3.68
CA GLY A 815 35.79 6.90 -3.53
C GLY A 815 34.68 7.93 -3.65
N HIS A 816 35.02 9.19 -3.37
CA HIS A 816 34.10 10.32 -3.44
C HIS A 816 34.27 11.05 -4.76
N LEU A 817 33.16 11.40 -5.42
CA LEU A 817 33.15 12.14 -6.67
C LEU A 817 31.97 13.11 -6.72
N THR A 818 32.30 14.39 -6.83
CA THR A 818 31.36 15.49 -7.01
C THR A 818 31.70 16.23 -8.30
N VAL A 819 30.73 16.41 -9.20
CA VAL A 819 30.93 17.09 -10.49
C VAL A 819 29.85 18.13 -10.69
N LEU A 820 30.23 19.39 -10.86
CA LEU A 820 29.34 20.56 -10.94
C LEU A 820 28.35 20.63 -9.76
N GLY A 821 28.80 20.22 -8.57
CA GLY A 821 27.96 20.13 -7.36
C GLY A 821 27.01 18.92 -7.33
N HIS A 822 27.13 17.97 -8.26
CA HIS A 822 26.37 16.72 -8.28
C HIS A 822 27.19 15.56 -7.72
N ALA A 823 26.69 14.92 -6.66
CA ALA A 823 27.35 13.77 -6.03
C ALA A 823 27.07 12.48 -6.81
N LEU A 824 28.11 11.84 -7.35
CA LEU A 824 28.00 10.61 -8.12
C LEU A 824 28.16 9.37 -7.22
N PRO A 825 27.43 8.27 -7.51
CA PRO A 825 26.61 8.01 -8.70
C PRO A 825 25.15 8.52 -8.62
N PHE A 826 24.75 9.15 -7.52
CA PHE A 826 23.35 9.42 -7.21
C PHE A 826 22.71 10.51 -8.09
N ASP A 827 23.46 11.57 -8.38
CA ASP A 827 23.01 12.71 -9.19
C ASP A 827 23.38 12.57 -10.68
N ALA A 828 23.74 11.35 -11.13
CA ALA A 828 24.20 11.07 -12.50
C ALA A 828 23.23 11.54 -13.59
N HIS A 829 21.91 11.42 -13.38
CA HIS A 829 20.93 11.88 -14.38
C HIS A 829 20.94 13.41 -14.53
N ALA A 830 21.07 14.15 -13.42
CA ALA A 830 21.16 15.61 -13.47
C ALA A 830 22.46 16.08 -14.14
N LEU A 831 23.56 15.38 -13.85
CA LEU A 831 24.86 15.65 -14.48
C LEU A 831 24.87 15.34 -15.98
N ARG A 832 24.24 14.25 -16.43
CA ARG A 832 24.13 13.92 -17.87
C ARG A 832 23.41 14.99 -18.69
N ALA A 833 22.50 15.75 -18.08
CA ALA A 833 21.83 16.86 -18.74
C ALA A 833 22.77 18.07 -18.94
N GLN A 834 23.82 18.18 -18.14
CA GLN A 834 24.79 19.28 -18.12
C GLN A 834 26.16 18.90 -18.67
N SER A 835 26.34 17.65 -19.12
CA SER A 835 27.63 17.15 -19.58
C SER A 835 27.54 16.40 -20.89
N GLU A 836 28.60 16.49 -21.68
CA GLU A 836 28.73 15.78 -22.94
C GLU A 836 30.01 14.95 -22.94
N LEU A 837 29.95 13.74 -23.48
CA LEU A 837 31.13 12.91 -23.71
C LEU A 837 31.18 12.58 -25.19
N VAL A 838 32.31 12.96 -25.78
CA VAL A 838 32.66 12.82 -27.19
C VAL A 838 33.67 11.68 -27.31
N LEU A 839 33.27 10.62 -28.01
CA LEU A 839 34.09 9.47 -28.34
C LEU A 839 34.16 9.38 -29.86
N ALA A 840 35.30 8.99 -30.43
CA ALA A 840 35.41 8.75 -31.87
C ALA A 840 34.50 7.56 -32.26
N GLN A 841 33.34 7.84 -32.86
CA GLN A 841 32.40 6.81 -33.31
C GLN A 841 32.54 6.52 -34.81
N PRO A 842 32.24 5.29 -35.26
CA PRO A 842 32.19 4.98 -36.69
C PRO A 842 31.04 5.75 -37.36
N ALA A 843 31.31 6.36 -38.51
CA ALA A 843 30.37 7.21 -39.22
C ALA A 843 29.12 6.48 -39.72
N GLU A 844 27.94 7.01 -39.42
CA GLU A 844 26.69 6.63 -40.09
C GLU A 844 26.66 7.13 -41.55
N PRO A 845 25.95 6.46 -42.47
CA PRO A 845 25.82 6.89 -43.87
C PRO A 845 24.96 8.16 -43.98
N SER A 846 25.58 9.32 -43.72
CA SER A 846 24.97 10.64 -43.87
C SER A 846 25.99 11.67 -44.38
N THR A 847 25.53 12.85 -44.76
CA THR A 847 26.40 13.99 -45.09
C THR A 847 26.61 14.87 -43.86
N LEU A 848 27.76 15.55 -43.79
CA LEU A 848 28.12 16.42 -42.67
C LEU A 848 27.02 17.42 -42.29
N GLY A 849 26.45 18.14 -43.26
CA GLY A 849 25.40 19.12 -43.02
C GLY A 849 24.09 18.50 -42.51
N ARG A 850 23.75 17.28 -42.97
CA ARG A 850 22.58 16.54 -42.49
C ARG A 850 22.79 16.02 -41.07
N TYR A 851 23.99 15.54 -40.77
CA TYR A 851 24.39 15.08 -39.45
C TYR A 851 24.35 16.23 -38.42
N LEU A 852 25.00 17.35 -38.71
CA LEU A 852 24.97 18.55 -37.85
C LEU A 852 23.53 19.02 -37.61
N THR A 853 22.71 19.05 -38.65
CA THR A 853 21.30 19.45 -38.53
C THR A 853 20.50 18.47 -37.67
N ALA A 854 20.74 17.15 -37.81
CA ALA A 854 20.05 16.12 -37.04
C ALA A 854 20.45 16.15 -35.57
N GLN A 855 21.74 16.22 -35.26
CA GLN A 855 22.23 16.27 -33.88
C GLN A 855 21.76 17.52 -33.15
N ILE A 856 21.90 18.70 -33.76
CA ILE A 856 21.43 19.96 -33.17
C ILE A 856 19.90 19.97 -33.03
N ALA A 857 19.15 19.31 -33.91
CA ALA A 857 17.70 19.19 -33.78
C ALA A 857 17.28 18.27 -32.61
N MET A 858 18.09 17.27 -32.28
CA MET A 858 17.86 16.39 -31.13
C MET A 858 18.24 17.08 -29.80
N ASP A 859 19.31 17.88 -29.81
CA ASP A 859 19.86 18.49 -28.58
C ASP A 859 19.33 19.90 -28.25
N ALA A 860 18.68 20.60 -29.19
CA ALA A 860 18.29 22.01 -29.01
C ALA A 860 16.78 22.30 -29.20
N PRO A 861 16.17 23.13 -28.33
CA PRO A 861 14.82 23.68 -28.54
C PRO A 861 14.74 24.47 -29.85
N ARG A 862 13.56 24.47 -30.51
CA ARG A 862 13.37 25.06 -31.85
C ARG A 862 13.93 26.49 -32.01
N GLY A 863 13.84 27.34 -30.98
CA GLY A 863 14.32 28.72 -31.01
C GLY A 863 15.85 28.90 -31.00
N HIS A 864 16.61 27.91 -30.53
CA HIS A 864 18.08 28.02 -30.39
C HIS A 864 18.85 27.23 -31.46
N ARG A 865 18.15 26.51 -32.36
CA ARG A 865 18.77 25.64 -33.37
C ARG A 865 19.61 26.40 -34.39
N ALA A 866 19.14 27.56 -34.84
CA ALA A 866 19.84 28.37 -35.84
C ALA A 866 21.16 28.94 -35.27
N ASP A 867 21.12 29.39 -34.02
CA ASP A 867 22.27 29.96 -33.31
C ASP A 867 23.34 28.90 -33.01
N ARG A 868 22.92 27.74 -32.48
CA ARG A 868 23.83 26.59 -32.26
C ARG A 868 24.44 26.08 -33.56
N ARG A 869 23.67 26.01 -34.64
CA ARG A 869 24.18 25.64 -35.96
C ARG A 869 25.20 26.66 -36.47
N GLY A 870 24.94 27.95 -36.29
CA GLY A 870 25.90 29.01 -36.60
C GLY A 870 27.20 28.89 -35.82
N THR A 871 27.10 28.52 -34.53
CA THR A 871 28.25 28.29 -33.65
C THR A 871 29.06 27.08 -34.06
N ALA A 872 28.42 25.94 -34.32
CA ALA A 872 29.08 24.73 -34.82
C ALA A 872 29.82 25.00 -36.15
N HIS A 873 29.20 25.68 -37.12
CA HIS A 873 29.86 26.04 -38.39
C HIS A 873 31.02 27.03 -38.23
N ARG A 874 31.03 27.83 -37.16
CA ARG A 874 32.13 28.77 -36.87
C ARG A 874 33.34 28.07 -36.27
N ILE A 875 33.10 27.10 -35.38
CA ILE A 875 34.15 26.36 -34.65
C ILE A 875 34.76 25.27 -35.51
N LEU A 876 33.93 24.56 -36.28
CA LEU A 876 34.33 23.37 -37.02
C LEU A 876 35.57 23.55 -37.94
N PRO A 877 35.74 24.66 -38.70
CA PRO A 877 36.91 24.84 -39.54
C PRO A 877 38.24 24.85 -38.76
N ALA A 878 38.26 25.45 -37.57
CA ALA A 878 39.46 25.50 -36.73
C ALA A 878 39.82 24.11 -36.19
N LEU A 879 38.82 23.35 -35.74
CA LEU A 879 39.03 21.96 -35.30
C LEU A 879 39.47 21.06 -36.45
N LEU A 880 38.88 21.19 -37.65
CA LEU A 880 39.29 20.42 -38.83
C LEU A 880 40.72 20.72 -39.28
N ALA A 881 41.16 21.98 -39.18
CA ALA A 881 42.53 22.39 -39.51
C ALA A 881 43.57 21.81 -38.54
N SER A 882 43.19 21.57 -37.29
CA SER A 882 44.09 21.01 -36.28
C SER A 882 44.40 19.51 -36.46
N VAL A 883 43.54 18.80 -37.20
CA VAL A 883 43.66 17.36 -37.48
C VAL A 883 44.02 17.06 -38.95
N SER A 884 44.28 18.10 -39.76
CA SER A 884 44.75 17.96 -41.14
C SER A 884 46.26 18.20 -41.24
N ASP A 885 46.94 17.46 -42.13
CA ASP A 885 48.38 17.61 -42.37
C ASP A 885 48.78 18.95 -43.03
N GLU A 886 47.83 19.81 -43.39
CA GLU A 886 48.08 21.12 -44.01
C GLU A 886 48.75 22.14 -43.07
N ALA A 887 48.74 21.92 -41.76
CA ALA A 887 49.30 22.86 -40.78
C ALA A 887 50.84 22.96 -40.80
N ALA A 888 51.55 22.03 -41.45
CA ALA A 888 53.01 21.93 -41.43
C ALA A 888 53.64 22.13 -42.83
N GLY A 889 53.36 23.26 -43.48
CA GLY A 889 54.23 23.84 -44.52
C GLY A 889 54.16 23.22 -45.92
N GLY A 890 53.95 24.11 -46.91
CA GLY A 890 54.25 23.84 -48.33
C GLY A 890 53.07 23.33 -49.14
N ALA A 891 52.75 24.05 -50.22
CA ALA A 891 51.65 23.77 -51.13
C ALA A 891 51.73 22.36 -51.80
N ALA A 892 50.53 21.84 -52.09
CA ALA A 892 50.16 20.78 -53.04
C ALA A 892 50.11 19.32 -52.53
N SER A 893 48.90 18.90 -52.12
CA SER A 893 48.33 17.59 -52.50
C SER A 893 46.82 17.58 -52.18
N GLY A 894 45.98 17.57 -53.23
CA GLY A 894 44.60 17.04 -53.34
C GLY A 894 43.68 16.80 -52.12
N ALA A 895 43.79 17.50 -51.00
CA ALA A 895 42.90 17.32 -49.86
C ALA A 895 41.50 17.86 -50.20
N LYS A 896 40.52 16.96 -50.24
CA LYS A 896 39.11 17.27 -50.52
C LYS A 896 38.61 18.20 -49.41
N ARG A 897 38.31 19.48 -49.73
CA ARG A 897 37.80 20.45 -48.75
C ARG A 897 36.49 19.92 -48.14
N VAL A 898 36.48 19.72 -46.82
CA VAL A 898 35.30 19.26 -46.10
C VAL A 898 34.21 20.33 -46.17
N THR A 899 33.06 19.96 -46.70
CA THR A 899 31.86 20.80 -46.88
C THR A 899 30.60 20.07 -46.41
N ASP A 900 29.49 20.77 -46.24
CA ASP A 900 28.21 20.19 -45.75
C ASP A 900 27.70 18.99 -46.57
N THR A 901 28.13 18.84 -47.82
CA THR A 901 27.77 17.72 -48.70
C THR A 901 28.73 16.54 -48.62
N THR A 902 29.81 16.65 -47.84
CA THR A 902 30.81 15.57 -47.67
C THR A 902 30.17 14.41 -46.92
N PRO A 903 30.22 13.18 -47.46
CA PRO A 903 29.75 11.99 -46.75
C PRO A 903 30.62 11.74 -45.52
N LEU A 904 30.03 11.43 -44.37
CA LEU A 904 30.77 11.20 -43.12
C LEU A 904 31.73 10.01 -43.22
N HIS A 905 31.41 8.98 -44.01
CA HIS A 905 32.29 7.82 -44.20
C HIS A 905 33.57 8.14 -45.00
N GLU A 906 33.62 9.29 -45.67
CA GLU A 906 34.85 9.77 -46.33
C GLU A 906 35.77 10.54 -45.37
N LEU A 907 35.31 10.85 -44.15
CA LEU A 907 36.09 11.56 -43.15
C LEU A 907 37.00 10.60 -42.38
N SER A 908 38.22 11.05 -42.10
CA SER A 908 39.10 10.34 -41.17
C SER A 908 38.55 10.36 -39.74
N THR A 909 39.00 9.43 -38.90
CA THR A 909 38.61 9.35 -37.49
C THR A 909 38.87 10.67 -36.73
N GLY A 910 39.95 11.38 -37.05
CA GLY A 910 40.24 12.68 -36.45
C GLY A 910 39.30 13.79 -36.92
N GLN A 911 38.89 13.77 -38.19
CA GLN A 911 37.89 14.71 -38.72
C GLN A 911 36.49 14.44 -38.14
N LEU A 912 36.12 13.17 -37.93
CA LEU A 912 34.87 12.82 -37.25
C LEU A 912 34.88 13.31 -35.79
N LEU A 913 35.99 13.13 -35.08
CA LEU A 913 36.15 13.66 -33.72
C LEU A 913 36.01 15.19 -33.67
N ALA A 914 36.57 15.90 -34.65
CA ALA A 914 36.41 17.36 -34.78
C ALA A 914 34.96 17.79 -35.03
N VAL A 915 34.21 17.02 -35.81
CA VAL A 915 32.78 17.25 -36.04
C VAL A 915 31.98 17.05 -34.75
N ASP A 916 32.18 15.95 -34.04
CA ASP A 916 31.45 15.66 -32.81
C ASP A 916 31.81 16.64 -31.68
N ALA A 917 33.08 17.05 -31.59
CA ALA A 917 33.50 18.09 -30.64
C ALA A 917 32.88 19.47 -30.96
N ALA A 918 32.74 19.84 -32.24
CA ALA A 918 32.04 21.07 -32.62
C ALA A 918 30.55 21.03 -32.26
N VAL A 919 29.90 19.88 -32.41
CA VAL A 919 28.51 19.67 -31.97
C VAL A 919 28.42 19.81 -30.45
N ALA A 920 29.30 19.15 -29.70
CA ALA A 920 29.31 19.20 -28.25
C ALA A 920 29.52 20.62 -27.71
N LEU A 921 30.45 21.39 -28.30
CA LEU A 921 30.66 22.79 -27.93
C LEU A 921 29.44 23.66 -28.26
N SER A 922 28.75 23.38 -29.36
CA SER A 922 27.52 24.10 -29.72
C SER A 922 26.32 23.76 -28.82
N SER A 923 26.40 22.72 -27.99
CA SER A 923 25.32 22.31 -27.10
C SER A 923 25.08 23.31 -25.94
N GLY A 924 26.08 24.14 -25.62
CA GLY A 924 26.05 25.07 -24.48
C GLY A 924 26.09 24.36 -23.12
N ARG A 925 26.64 23.14 -23.06
CA ARG A 925 26.81 22.38 -21.80
C ARG A 925 28.06 22.86 -21.05
N PRO A 926 28.01 23.02 -19.72
CA PRO A 926 29.12 23.51 -18.92
C PRO A 926 30.28 22.52 -18.75
N LEU A 927 30.09 21.23 -19.08
CA LEU A 927 31.13 20.20 -19.00
C LEU A 927 31.19 19.39 -20.29
N ILE A 928 32.37 19.35 -20.92
CA ILE A 928 32.59 18.55 -22.13
C ILE A 928 33.81 17.67 -21.93
N ALA A 929 33.61 16.36 -22.08
CA ALA A 929 34.64 15.34 -22.05
C ALA A 929 34.95 14.84 -23.46
N VAL A 930 36.23 14.81 -23.83
CA VAL A 930 36.68 14.38 -25.15
C VAL A 930 37.80 13.35 -25.03
N GLU A 931 37.62 12.20 -25.69
CA GLU A 931 38.67 11.21 -25.79
C GLU A 931 39.47 11.36 -27.10
N THR A 932 40.74 11.70 -26.98
CA THR A 932 41.61 12.00 -28.14
C THR A 932 42.51 10.85 -28.56
N GLY A 933 42.36 9.66 -27.94
CA GLY A 933 43.22 8.50 -28.19
C GLY A 933 43.16 7.93 -29.62
N ALA A 934 42.24 8.40 -30.45
CA ALA A 934 42.14 8.06 -31.87
C ALA A 934 42.98 8.98 -32.79
N LEU A 935 43.57 10.06 -32.25
CA LEU A 935 44.41 11.00 -32.98
C LEU A 935 45.88 10.61 -32.91
N GLU A 936 46.64 10.88 -33.97
CA GLU A 936 48.09 10.79 -33.90
C GLU A 936 48.66 11.83 -32.91
N PRO A 937 49.77 11.53 -32.21
CA PRO A 937 50.35 12.40 -31.18
C PRO A 937 50.52 13.88 -31.57
N ARG A 938 50.88 14.11 -32.84
CA ARG A 938 51.07 15.46 -33.42
C ARG A 938 49.77 16.24 -33.61
N HIS A 939 48.69 15.56 -33.99
CA HIS A 939 47.37 16.17 -34.21
C HIS A 939 46.61 16.32 -32.89
N ALA A 940 46.84 15.43 -31.93
CA ALA A 940 46.24 15.52 -30.60
C ALA A 940 46.56 16.85 -29.91
N SER A 941 47.82 17.29 -29.92
CA SER A 941 48.21 18.56 -29.28
C SER A 941 47.56 19.78 -29.93
N ALA A 942 47.58 19.85 -31.26
CA ALA A 942 46.96 20.95 -32.01
C ALA A 942 45.43 20.98 -31.82
N PHE A 943 44.81 19.79 -31.76
CA PHE A 943 43.37 19.65 -31.53
C PHE A 943 42.94 20.13 -30.16
N VAL A 944 43.70 19.80 -29.11
CA VAL A 944 43.42 20.25 -27.74
C VAL A 944 43.49 21.77 -27.62
N VAL A 945 44.48 22.41 -28.23
CA VAL A 945 44.60 23.88 -28.26
C VAL A 945 43.41 24.50 -29.00
N ALA A 946 43.08 24.00 -30.20
CA ALA A 946 41.94 24.48 -30.97
C ALA A 946 40.60 24.30 -30.23
N LEU A 947 40.45 23.21 -29.47
CA LEU A 947 39.28 22.93 -28.63
C LEU A 947 39.18 23.91 -27.46
N ALA A 948 40.28 24.18 -26.77
CA ALA A 948 40.33 25.11 -25.64
C ALA A 948 40.08 26.56 -26.05
N GLU A 949 40.55 26.97 -27.23
CA GLU A 949 40.29 28.30 -27.82
C GLU A 949 38.85 28.46 -28.30
N ALA A 950 38.25 27.38 -28.83
CA ALA A 950 36.88 27.40 -29.35
C ALA A 950 35.79 27.35 -28.26
N ALA A 951 36.11 26.82 -27.08
CA ALA A 951 35.17 26.72 -25.97
C ALA A 951 34.92 28.06 -25.26
N GLU A 952 33.71 28.26 -24.75
CA GLU A 952 33.36 29.41 -23.89
C GLU A 952 34.05 29.30 -22.52
N ARG A 953 34.34 30.44 -21.87
CA ARG A 953 35.21 30.50 -20.66
C ARG A 953 34.65 29.76 -19.44
N ASP A 954 33.34 29.58 -19.38
CA ASP A 954 32.62 28.86 -18.32
C ASP A 954 32.50 27.35 -18.59
N VAL A 955 32.91 26.89 -19.78
CA VAL A 955 32.94 25.46 -20.13
C VAL A 955 34.20 24.81 -19.60
N THR A 956 34.02 23.79 -18.76
CA THR A 956 35.08 22.93 -18.24
C THR A 956 35.37 21.82 -19.25
N LEU A 957 36.63 21.61 -19.60
CA LEU A 957 37.05 20.61 -20.59
C LEU A 957 37.79 19.45 -19.93
N LEU A 958 37.31 18.22 -20.11
CA LEU A 958 37.98 16.99 -19.69
C LEU A 958 38.56 16.28 -20.92
N ILE A 959 39.88 16.13 -21.01
CA ILE A 959 40.51 15.61 -22.22
C ILE A 959 41.41 14.43 -21.87
N ALA A 960 41.09 13.26 -22.42
CA ALA A 960 41.93 12.06 -22.28
C ALA A 960 42.97 11.97 -23.40
N LEU A 961 44.25 11.81 -23.03
CA LEU A 961 45.42 11.79 -23.93
C LEU A 961 46.30 10.55 -23.67
N GLU A 962 47.09 10.15 -24.67
CA GLU A 962 48.13 9.13 -24.51
C GLU A 962 49.38 9.71 -23.79
N SER A 963 50.11 8.92 -23.01
CA SER A 963 51.20 9.43 -22.14
C SER A 963 52.31 10.15 -22.92
N SER A 964 52.62 9.75 -24.15
CA SER A 964 53.68 10.34 -24.96
C SER A 964 53.38 11.77 -25.45
N THR A 965 52.13 12.24 -25.34
CA THR A 965 51.71 13.59 -25.79
C THR A 965 51.51 14.57 -24.65
N ALA A 966 51.43 14.12 -23.40
CA ALA A 966 51.03 14.92 -22.25
C ALA A 966 51.91 16.15 -22.04
N ASP A 967 53.24 15.97 -22.01
CA ASP A 967 54.19 17.06 -21.72
C ASP A 967 54.20 18.15 -22.79
N ARG A 968 54.13 17.78 -24.07
CA ARG A 968 54.10 18.74 -25.19
C ARG A 968 52.76 19.47 -25.29
N THR A 969 51.66 18.77 -24.97
CA THR A 969 50.30 19.31 -25.07
C THR A 969 49.98 20.22 -23.89
N GLY A 970 50.46 19.89 -22.69
CA GLY A 970 50.29 20.70 -21.49
C GLY A 970 50.90 22.09 -21.60
N ALA A 971 52.13 22.18 -22.11
CA ALA A 971 52.81 23.45 -22.35
C ALA A 971 52.09 24.32 -23.41
N ALA A 972 51.58 23.69 -24.48
CA ALA A 972 50.85 24.40 -25.54
C ALA A 972 49.42 24.81 -25.13
N ALA A 973 48.71 23.99 -24.35
CA ALA A 973 47.38 24.31 -23.84
C ALA A 973 47.41 25.43 -22.79
N SER A 974 48.50 25.55 -22.03
CA SER A 974 48.74 26.66 -21.09
C SER A 974 48.92 28.02 -21.77
N GLU A 975 49.14 28.08 -23.09
CA GLU A 975 49.23 29.34 -23.85
C GLU A 975 47.84 29.89 -24.24
N ALA A 976 46.77 29.10 -24.08
CA ALA A 976 45.41 29.56 -24.36
C ALA A 976 44.99 30.66 -23.35
N PRO A 977 44.56 31.85 -23.81
CA PRO A 977 44.44 33.02 -22.95
C PRO A 977 43.29 32.91 -21.93
N GLY A 978 43.67 32.75 -20.64
CA GLY A 978 42.78 32.93 -19.48
C GLY A 978 42.14 31.67 -18.90
N ARG A 979 42.66 30.48 -19.19
CA ARG A 979 42.27 29.20 -18.57
C ARG A 979 43.46 28.58 -17.83
N ILE A 980 43.22 27.86 -16.73
CA ILE A 980 44.26 27.05 -16.08
C ILE A 980 44.16 25.63 -16.64
N THR A 981 45.30 25.06 -17.04
CA THR A 981 45.38 23.67 -17.52
C THR A 981 46.00 22.80 -16.43
N HIS A 982 45.26 21.79 -15.97
CA HIS A 982 45.70 20.80 -15.01
C HIS A 982 46.05 19.50 -15.73
N ILE A 983 47.17 18.87 -15.39
CA ILE A 983 47.62 17.62 -16.00
C ILE A 983 47.68 16.54 -14.93
N VAL A 984 46.99 15.43 -15.15
CA VAL A 984 46.96 14.29 -14.24
C VAL A 984 47.50 13.06 -14.98
N ASP A 985 48.61 12.52 -14.49
CA ASP A 985 49.20 11.27 -14.99
C ASP A 985 48.59 10.07 -14.26
N LEU A 986 47.85 9.26 -15.01
CA LEU A 986 47.12 8.08 -14.56
C LEU A 986 48.01 6.85 -14.36
N ASN A 987 49.30 6.90 -14.73
CA ASN A 987 50.24 5.78 -14.57
C ASN A 987 51.03 5.80 -13.24
N LEU A 988 51.02 6.91 -12.50
CA LEU A 988 51.74 7.03 -11.23
C LEU A 988 50.89 6.48 -10.06
N ALA A 989 51.52 5.65 -9.22
CA ALA A 989 50.93 5.17 -7.97
C ALA A 989 51.04 6.25 -6.87
N VAL A 990 50.04 6.27 -5.97
CA VAL A 990 49.61 7.33 -5.02
C VAL A 990 50.64 7.83 -3.98
N ASP A 991 51.92 7.55 -4.08
CA ASP A 991 52.91 7.97 -3.05
C ASP A 991 53.68 9.29 -3.35
N ASP A 992 53.33 10.08 -4.37
CA ASP A 992 53.91 11.43 -4.57
C ASP A 992 52.81 12.44 -4.94
N PRO A 993 52.62 13.54 -4.18
CA PRO A 993 51.59 14.54 -4.49
C PRO A 993 51.85 15.17 -5.86
N ALA A 994 50.79 15.40 -6.64
CA ALA A 994 50.87 16.07 -7.94
C ALA A 994 51.65 17.39 -7.83
N ARG A 995 52.73 17.50 -8.60
CA ARG A 995 53.59 18.69 -8.66
C ARG A 995 53.36 19.41 -9.97
N ASP A 996 53.32 20.75 -9.94
CA ASP A 996 53.42 21.53 -11.17
C ASP A 996 54.82 21.40 -11.80
N LEU A 997 54.98 21.91 -13.03
CA LEU A 997 56.26 21.90 -13.76
C LEU A 997 57.40 22.69 -13.07
N ASN A 998 57.14 23.38 -11.96
CA ASN A 998 58.13 24.06 -11.12
C ASN A 998 58.43 23.32 -9.81
N GLY A 999 57.89 22.11 -9.62
CA GLY A 999 58.13 21.28 -8.43
C GLY A 999 57.44 21.78 -7.17
N LYS A 1000 56.42 22.64 -7.28
CA LYS A 1000 55.56 22.99 -6.14
C LYS A 1000 54.43 21.97 -6.01
N VAL A 1001 54.22 21.52 -4.77
CA VAL A 1001 53.05 20.75 -4.36
C VAL A 1001 51.81 21.61 -4.59
N LEU A 1002 50.88 21.14 -5.40
CA LEU A 1002 49.54 21.74 -5.47
C LEU A 1002 48.89 21.55 -4.11
N ALA A 1003 48.55 22.66 -3.46
CA ALA A 1003 48.03 22.71 -2.09
C ALA A 1003 46.55 22.31 -2.04
#